data_AF-A0AA36M310-F1
#
_entry.id   AF-A0AA36M310-F1
#
_cell.length_a   1.000
_cell.length_b   1.000
_cell.length_c   1.000
_cell.angle_alpha   90.00
_cell.angle_beta   90.00
_cell.angle_gamma   90.00
#
_symmetry.space_group_name_H-M   'P 1'
#
loop_
_entity.id
_entity.type
_entity.pdbx_description
1 polymer ?
#
loop_
_entity_poly.entity_id
_entity_poly.type
_entity_poly.pdbx_seq_one_letter_code
_entity_poly.pdbx_strand_id
1 'polypeptide(L)'
;MPIERIVIDNFKSFRHLDLPLNAHMNLVVGDNEVGKSTLLEAIHAVVTGQLHGRNLAYELTPYLFHQPTVQEYLGALATGTPASPPRISIEAYLGADAALASLRGTNNSLRLDTAGIRLLVELNDDYREEFNAYLQQHQGAVSLPVEYYTVRWYSFANNGVTARSIPFDSTIIDTHGIKTLSGADRYIAGIIEQALTPAQRVSLSLSFRRMRQSFSEEADVAAINAYLTEHTGDISHRALTVGVDTSPRSTWETSLSPYLDELPFTQAGKGEQSAVKMKLAMHAAGAAHVLLIEEPENHLSYSSMTQLIDKIAALSTAQQVIIATHSSFVLNKLGVDNVILFSAQGQMKLDQLPSDTHDYFMKLPGHDTLRLILAKQAILVEGPSDELIVQRAYSDHHGVAPMAHGVDIISVKSLAFKRFLQIADRLRIQAKVITDNDGDIAVVQERYAEHINAIYYDSDESAPSLEEQLIKANSLAELNTVLGKAFADEVALLNVPSPNRVLLSAAGSGKTTLLVRQALERPGRRIAIVTYTLENLEEIRRSFEAHAGAVPAHVTLHSWYGFLLRQCIRPYQAALCPEPRIETILFVEGVTNNRAPRTQVARHYLAGNRMYSDRAADFAVRCDELTQGQVVARLAAMYDELYIDEVQDLAGFDLDLVERLLKSEIAITLVGDTRQATYATNYAQRYSQYRGPNLAALFQIWEADGLCRLDHRLTSLRCVQALCDMADTLYPQMPRTQSGNGEVTGHDGIYLVAPGDVAAYMQEFAPTVLRHDRRQACDGLPAVNFGQCKGRTYSRVLIFPNGPLTQYLRTADAARITAPPKYYVAFTRARQSVAFVYAGACALPGHQLYAPASADA
;
A
#
# COMPACT_ATOMS: atom_id res chain seq x y z
N MET A 1 15.91 24.08 19.21
CA MET A 1 17.35 24.04 18.84
C MET A 1 17.65 22.77 18.04
N PRO A 2 17.32 22.67 16.75
CA PRO A 2 17.65 21.49 15.95
C PRO A 2 19.13 21.49 15.51
N ILE A 3 19.67 20.30 15.20
CA ILE A 3 20.90 20.17 14.41
C ILE A 3 20.53 20.40 12.95
N GLU A 4 21.09 21.43 12.32
CA GLU A 4 20.81 21.77 10.92
C GLU A 4 21.75 21.05 9.95
N ARG A 5 22.95 20.67 10.42
CA ARG A 5 23.97 20.00 9.61
C ARG A 5 24.93 19.21 10.47
N ILE A 6 25.39 18.07 9.97
CA ILE A 6 26.45 17.26 10.57
C ILE A 6 27.58 17.07 9.56
N VAL A 7 28.82 17.32 9.98
CA VAL A 7 30.02 17.07 9.19
C VAL A 7 30.90 16.08 9.95
N ILE A 8 31.31 14.99 9.28
CA ILE A 8 32.08 13.90 9.88
C ILE A 8 33.31 13.63 9.01
N ASP A 9 34.49 13.61 9.61
CA ASP A 9 35.74 13.22 8.97
C ASP A 9 36.35 12.02 9.68
N ASN A 10 36.70 11.01 8.88
CA ASN A 10 37.55 9.87 9.26
C ASN A 10 37.02 9.03 10.44
N PHE A 11 35.70 8.87 10.56
CA PHE A 11 35.04 8.14 11.64
C PHE A 11 34.32 6.88 11.11
N LYS A 12 34.74 5.69 11.57
CA LYS A 12 34.22 4.37 11.20
C LYS A 12 33.98 4.23 9.68
N SER A 13 32.73 4.13 9.23
CA SER A 13 32.38 3.96 7.81
C SER A 13 32.63 5.22 6.96
N PHE A 14 32.76 6.40 7.56
CA PHE A 14 32.88 7.67 6.83
C PHE A 14 34.32 8.14 6.70
N ARG A 15 34.82 8.25 5.46
CA ARG A 15 36.00 9.05 5.15
C ARG A 15 35.69 10.54 5.33
N HIS A 16 34.59 10.99 4.73
CA HIS A 16 34.01 12.32 4.87
C HIS A 16 32.50 12.22 4.66
N LEU A 17 31.72 12.92 5.48
CA LEU A 17 30.27 13.08 5.32
C LEU A 17 29.93 14.53 5.60
N ASP A 18 29.14 15.13 4.71
CA ASP A 18 28.51 16.43 4.92
C ASP A 18 27.01 16.30 4.65
N LEU A 19 26.19 16.45 5.70
CA LEU A 19 24.77 16.13 5.64
C LEU A 19 23.90 17.24 6.28
N PRO A 20 23.07 17.94 5.50
CA PRO A 20 22.04 18.83 6.05
C PRO A 20 20.87 18.03 6.63
N LEU A 21 20.30 18.47 7.75
CA LEU A 21 19.20 17.83 8.47
C LEU A 21 17.98 18.75 8.56
N ASN A 22 16.80 18.15 8.51
CA ASN A 22 15.52 18.83 8.70
C ASN A 22 15.27 19.09 10.19
N ALA A 23 14.57 20.19 10.52
CA ALA A 23 14.37 20.62 11.90
C ALA A 23 13.56 19.65 12.78
N HIS A 24 12.68 18.86 12.18
CA HIS A 24 11.71 18.02 12.91
C HIS A 24 11.94 16.51 12.72
N MET A 25 11.96 16.03 11.48
CA MET A 25 12.02 14.60 11.17
C MET A 25 13.05 14.33 10.08
N ASN A 26 13.91 13.34 10.30
CA ASN A 26 14.87 12.84 9.33
C ASN A 26 14.80 11.32 9.31
N LEU A 27 14.48 10.74 8.14
CA LEU A 27 14.40 9.32 7.93
C LEU A 27 15.57 8.85 7.08
N VAL A 28 16.58 8.28 7.72
CA VAL A 28 17.80 7.75 7.10
C VAL A 28 17.52 6.33 6.62
N VAL A 29 17.50 6.14 5.31
CA VAL A 29 17.15 4.86 4.68
C VAL A 29 18.29 4.37 3.80
N GLY A 30 18.66 3.10 3.94
CA GLY A 30 19.72 2.48 3.16
C GLY A 30 19.96 1.04 3.58
N ASP A 31 20.80 0.33 2.85
CA ASP A 31 21.12 -1.08 3.12
C ASP A 31 21.95 -1.24 4.40
N ASN A 32 22.19 -2.47 4.83
CA ASN A 32 23.09 -2.78 5.92
C ASN A 32 24.51 -2.26 5.61
N GLU A 33 25.25 -1.90 6.66
CA GLU A 33 26.66 -1.48 6.58
C GLU A 33 26.96 -0.16 5.84
N VAL A 34 25.95 0.56 5.31
CA VAL A 34 26.14 1.88 4.65
C VAL A 34 26.45 3.04 5.61
N GLY A 35 26.58 2.79 6.91
CA GLY A 35 26.94 3.80 7.92
C GLY A 35 25.77 4.48 8.65
N LYS A 36 24.53 3.95 8.54
CA LYS A 36 23.35 4.50 9.25
C LYS A 36 23.58 4.56 10.77
N SER A 37 24.03 3.47 11.38
CA SER A 37 24.34 3.39 12.82
C SER A 37 25.49 4.33 13.19
N THR A 38 26.52 4.39 12.34
CA THR A 38 27.67 5.30 12.52
C THR A 38 27.24 6.76 12.56
N LEU A 39 26.26 7.16 11.75
CA LEU A 39 25.71 8.52 11.79
C LEU A 39 25.05 8.82 13.14
N LEU A 40 24.19 7.92 13.64
CA LEU A 40 23.54 8.10 14.94
C LEU A 40 24.56 8.17 16.08
N GLU A 41 25.56 7.29 16.07
CA GLU A 41 26.65 7.31 17.06
C GLU A 41 27.47 8.60 17.00
N ALA A 42 27.80 9.10 15.80
CA ALA A 42 28.55 10.34 15.63
C ALA A 42 27.79 11.55 16.18
N ILE A 43 26.49 11.64 15.86
CA ILE A 43 25.61 12.69 16.39
C ILE A 43 25.54 12.60 17.92
N HIS A 44 25.36 11.40 18.47
CA HIS A 44 25.33 11.22 19.91
C HIS A 44 26.66 11.61 20.58
N ALA A 45 27.78 11.21 19.99
CA ALA A 45 29.12 11.47 20.52
C ALA A 45 29.47 12.96 20.53
N VAL A 46 29.19 13.72 19.46
CA VAL A 46 29.49 15.16 19.43
C VAL A 46 28.60 15.97 20.38
N VAL A 47 27.40 15.48 20.67
CA VAL A 47 26.43 16.16 21.56
C VAL A 47 26.67 15.84 23.03
N THR A 48 27.04 14.61 23.37
CA THR A 48 27.14 14.15 24.77
C THR A 48 28.59 13.96 25.24
N GLY A 49 29.54 13.85 24.32
CA GLY A 49 30.91 13.41 24.59
C GLY A 49 31.00 11.92 24.94
N GLN A 50 29.93 11.15 24.71
CA GLN A 50 29.84 9.74 25.07
C GLN A 50 29.66 8.84 23.86
N LEU A 51 30.22 7.63 23.97
CA LEU A 51 29.98 6.52 23.06
C LEU A 51 29.60 5.30 23.89
N HIS A 52 28.50 4.63 23.54
CA HIS A 52 27.97 3.47 24.27
C HIS A 52 27.77 3.72 25.79
N GLY A 53 27.39 4.95 26.18
CA GLY A 53 27.15 5.35 27.57
C GLY A 53 28.42 5.59 28.41
N ARG A 54 29.60 5.64 27.79
CA ARG A 54 30.88 5.96 28.43
C ARG A 54 31.53 7.16 27.77
N ASN A 55 32.36 7.89 28.50
CA ASN A 55 33.12 9.01 27.93
C ASN A 55 34.01 8.48 26.79
N LEU A 56 33.97 9.16 25.63
CA LEU A 56 34.66 8.73 24.42
C LEU A 56 36.17 8.51 24.63
N ALA A 57 36.81 9.25 25.53
CA ALA A 57 38.23 9.10 25.84
C ALA A 57 38.60 7.70 26.37
N TYR A 58 37.67 7.01 27.05
CA TYR A 58 37.89 5.65 27.56
C TYR A 58 37.50 4.55 26.56
N GLU A 59 36.85 4.91 25.45
CA GLU A 59 36.39 3.99 24.41
C GLU A 59 37.19 4.17 23.10
N LEU A 60 38.31 4.90 23.14
CA LEU A 60 39.20 5.06 22.00
C LEU A 60 39.75 3.71 21.58
N THR A 61 39.51 3.36 20.31
CA THR A 61 40.10 2.20 19.66
C THR A 61 40.57 2.60 18.26
N PRO A 62 41.56 1.91 17.68
CA PRO A 62 42.01 2.17 16.32
C PRO A 62 40.88 2.00 15.28
N TYR A 63 39.86 1.20 15.61
CA TYR A 63 38.69 0.91 14.77
C TYR A 63 37.64 2.03 14.75
N LEU A 64 37.78 3.08 15.57
CA LEU A 64 36.99 4.29 15.44
C LEU A 64 37.40 5.13 14.22
N PHE A 65 38.65 5.01 13.77
CA PHE A 65 39.13 5.68 12.57
C PHE A 65 38.69 4.94 11.32
N HIS A 66 38.47 5.67 10.22
CA HIS A 66 38.18 5.06 8.93
C HIS A 66 39.38 4.21 8.48
N GLN A 67 39.19 2.88 8.41
CA GLN A 67 40.29 1.94 8.23
C GLN A 67 41.10 2.17 6.94
N PRO A 68 40.48 2.43 5.77
CA PRO A 68 41.23 2.80 4.57
C PRO A 68 42.16 4.00 4.77
N THR A 69 41.72 5.05 5.47
CA THR A 69 42.57 6.23 5.76
C THR A 69 43.78 5.86 6.63
N VAL A 70 43.58 4.99 7.63
CA VAL A 70 44.68 4.52 8.50
C VAL A 70 45.67 3.67 7.71
N GLN A 71 45.19 2.79 6.83
CA GLN A 71 46.04 1.97 5.96
C GLN A 71 46.81 2.83 4.94
N GLU A 72 46.17 3.84 4.34
CA GLU A 72 46.83 4.83 3.47
C GLU A 72 47.96 5.55 4.23
N TYR A 73 47.71 5.96 5.48
CA TYR A 73 48.71 6.61 6.33
C TYR A 73 49.89 5.68 6.67
N LEU A 74 49.62 4.47 7.17
CA LEU A 74 50.66 3.50 7.53
C LEU A 74 51.46 3.05 6.31
N GLY A 75 50.82 2.88 5.16
CA GLY A 75 51.46 2.58 3.89
C GLY A 75 52.38 3.70 3.42
N ALA A 76 51.92 4.96 3.50
CA ALA A 76 52.73 6.13 3.16
C ALA A 76 53.97 6.28 4.06
N LEU A 77 53.85 5.97 5.36
CA LEU A 77 54.99 5.94 6.27
C LEU A 77 56.00 4.85 5.90
N ALA A 78 55.54 3.67 5.50
CA ALA A 78 56.40 2.58 5.06
C ALA A 78 57.19 2.93 3.78
N THR A 79 56.63 3.75 2.89
CA THR A 79 57.28 4.22 1.66
C THR A 79 58.06 5.53 1.83
N GLY A 80 58.18 6.05 3.06
CA GLY A 80 58.91 7.29 3.36
C GLY A 80 58.22 8.56 2.83
N THR A 81 56.93 8.50 2.51
CA THR A 81 56.14 9.64 2.03
C THR A 81 55.63 10.45 3.24
N PRO A 82 55.79 11.79 3.25
CA PRO A 82 55.28 12.61 4.35
C PRO A 82 53.75 12.50 4.42
N ALA A 83 53.23 12.00 5.55
CA ALA A 83 51.81 11.89 5.81
C ALA A 83 51.49 12.40 7.23
N SER A 84 50.38 13.12 7.37
CA SER A 84 49.92 13.59 8.69
C SER A 84 49.17 12.48 9.43
N PRO A 85 49.31 12.38 10.77
CA PRO A 85 48.56 11.41 11.56
C PRO A 85 47.05 11.54 11.31
N PRO A 86 46.31 10.42 11.13
CA PRO A 86 44.87 10.45 10.97
C PRO A 86 44.22 11.13 12.17
N ARG A 87 43.19 11.96 11.95
CA ARG A 87 42.39 12.61 13.00
C ARG A 87 40.91 12.37 12.74
N ILE A 88 40.09 12.31 13.78
CA ILE A 88 38.62 12.30 13.68
C ILE A 88 38.13 13.72 13.95
N SER A 89 37.19 14.20 13.13
CA SER A 89 36.46 15.45 13.38
C SER A 89 34.98 15.20 13.20
N ILE A 90 34.17 15.56 14.20
CA ILE A 90 32.71 15.51 14.13
C ILE A 90 32.19 16.89 14.51
N GLU A 91 31.46 17.53 13.61
CA GLU A 91 30.94 18.90 13.77
C GLU A 91 29.41 18.89 13.65
N ALA A 92 28.73 19.37 14.69
CA ALA A 92 27.29 19.59 14.69
C ALA A 92 26.98 21.09 14.61
N TYR A 93 26.29 21.48 13.53
CA TYR A 93 25.82 22.85 13.29
C TYR A 93 24.41 22.98 13.86
N LEU A 94 24.20 23.95 14.74
CA LEU A 94 22.96 24.13 15.49
C LEU A 94 22.17 25.32 14.97
N GLY A 95 20.84 25.17 14.93
CA GLY A 95 19.94 26.24 14.51
C GLY A 95 19.93 27.42 15.50
N ALA A 96 19.60 28.60 14.98
CA ALA A 96 19.71 29.85 15.73
C ALA A 96 18.83 29.87 17.00
N ASP A 97 19.48 30.06 18.15
CA ASP A 97 18.82 30.22 19.45
C ASP A 97 19.67 31.12 20.36
N ALA A 98 19.01 31.97 21.15
CA ALA A 98 19.68 32.88 22.08
C ALA A 98 20.51 32.15 23.15
N ALA A 99 20.10 30.94 23.54
CA ALA A 99 20.82 30.11 24.51
C ALA A 99 22.18 29.59 23.98
N LEU A 100 22.38 29.60 22.65
CA LEU A 100 23.57 29.06 21.99
C LEU A 100 24.63 30.14 21.66
N ALA A 101 24.44 31.38 22.11
CA ALA A 101 25.33 32.50 21.78
C ALA A 101 26.81 32.25 22.15
N SER A 102 27.07 31.54 23.26
CA SER A 102 28.43 31.15 23.70
C SER A 102 29.09 30.09 22.81
N LEU A 103 28.30 29.41 21.97
CA LEU A 103 28.77 28.37 21.06
C LEU A 103 28.98 28.88 19.63
N ARG A 104 28.64 30.14 19.35
CA ARG A 104 28.72 30.75 18.03
C ARG A 104 30.13 31.19 17.67
N GLY A 105 30.58 30.81 16.48
CA GLY A 105 31.82 31.33 15.90
C GLY A 105 32.13 30.68 14.56
N THR A 106 33.33 30.95 14.04
CA THR A 106 33.77 30.53 12.70
C THR A 106 34.72 29.32 12.70
N ASN A 107 35.02 28.75 13.88
CA ASN A 107 35.97 27.64 14.03
C ASN A 107 35.32 26.27 13.70
N ASN A 108 34.80 26.16 12.49
CA ASN A 108 34.24 24.95 11.90
C ASN A 108 34.80 24.74 10.47
N SER A 109 34.69 23.53 9.95
CA SER A 109 35.23 23.13 8.65
C SER A 109 34.74 24.01 7.48
N LEU A 110 33.47 24.45 7.54
CA LEU A 110 32.84 25.31 6.54
C LEU A 110 33.11 26.81 6.73
N ARG A 111 33.78 27.22 7.80
CA ARG A 111 34.07 28.62 8.18
C ARG A 111 32.83 29.53 8.29
N LEU A 112 31.68 28.96 8.61
CA LEU A 112 30.43 29.71 8.77
C LEU A 112 30.36 30.34 10.16
N ASP A 113 29.88 31.59 10.28
CA ASP A 113 29.60 32.19 11.59
C ASP A 113 28.25 31.70 12.12
N THR A 114 28.29 30.60 12.88
CA THR A 114 27.10 29.95 13.42
C THR A 114 27.38 29.23 14.74
N ALA A 115 26.32 28.88 15.45
CA ALA A 115 26.41 28.09 16.67
C ALA A 115 26.70 26.62 16.34
N GLY A 116 27.63 26.01 17.07
CA GLY A 116 27.90 24.60 16.89
C GLY A 116 28.97 24.06 17.81
N ILE A 117 29.16 22.75 17.71
CA ILE A 117 30.01 21.96 18.58
C ILE A 117 30.87 21.06 17.71
N ARG A 118 32.13 20.91 18.08
CA ARG A 118 33.11 20.06 17.41
C ARG A 118 33.77 19.13 18.40
N LEU A 119 33.78 17.85 18.06
CA LEU A 119 34.52 16.81 18.75
C LEU A 119 35.71 16.38 17.87
N LEU A 120 36.91 16.43 18.43
CA LEU A 120 38.16 16.08 17.78
C LEU A 120 38.83 14.91 18.50
N VAL A 121 39.35 13.96 17.73
CA VAL A 121 40.32 12.96 18.20
C VAL A 121 41.59 13.15 17.38
N GLU A 122 42.65 13.63 18.02
CA GLU A 122 43.90 13.99 17.36
C GLU A 122 45.11 13.54 18.18
N LEU A 123 46.26 13.39 17.52
CA LEU A 123 47.51 13.06 18.18
C LEU A 123 47.81 14.13 19.23
N ASN A 124 48.07 13.71 20.47
CA ASN A 124 48.51 14.65 21.50
C ASN A 124 49.92 15.14 21.15
N ASP A 125 50.07 16.46 20.99
CA ASP A 125 51.34 17.09 20.66
C ASP A 125 52.44 16.72 21.67
N ASP A 126 52.08 16.55 22.94
CA ASP A 126 53.00 16.17 24.03
C ASP A 126 53.61 14.78 23.85
N TYR A 127 52.95 13.89 23.09
CA TYR A 127 53.42 12.52 22.83
C TYR A 127 53.97 12.34 21.42
N ARG A 128 54.21 13.43 20.68
CA ARG A 128 54.59 13.35 19.26
C ARG A 128 55.94 12.69 19.05
N GLU A 129 56.91 12.93 19.93
CA GLU A 129 58.24 12.32 19.83
C GLU A 129 58.17 10.80 20.07
N GLU A 130 57.46 10.38 21.12
CA GLU A 130 57.24 8.96 21.45
C GLU A 130 56.44 8.24 20.38
N PHE A 131 55.41 8.89 19.83
CA PHE A 131 54.61 8.35 18.72
C PHE A 131 55.48 8.09 17.48
N ASN A 132 56.33 9.05 17.10
CA ASN A 132 57.24 8.89 15.98
C ASN A 132 58.29 7.79 16.24
N ALA A 133 58.83 7.72 17.46
CA ALA A 133 59.77 6.67 17.85
C ALA A 133 59.13 5.27 17.82
N TYR A 134 57.88 5.15 18.28
CA TYR A 134 57.11 3.91 18.23
C TYR A 134 56.93 3.42 16.79
N LEU A 135 56.54 4.30 15.87
CA LEU A 135 56.36 3.98 14.45
C LEU A 135 57.68 3.59 13.77
N GLN A 136 58.81 4.22 14.15
CA GLN A 136 60.14 3.86 13.63
C GLN A 136 60.62 2.51 14.14
N GLN A 137 60.33 2.16 15.40
CA GLN A 137 60.70 0.87 15.99
C GLN A 137 59.83 -0.29 15.47
N HIS A 138 58.59 -0.02 15.09
CA HIS A 138 57.63 -1.00 14.62
C HIS A 138 57.30 -0.77 13.13
N GLN A 139 58.34 -0.80 12.28
CA GLN A 139 58.15 -0.74 10.83
C GLN A 139 57.27 -1.91 10.37
N GLY A 140 56.09 -1.61 9.82
CA GLY A 140 55.07 -2.61 9.48
C GLY A 140 53.97 -2.78 10.54
N ALA A 141 53.83 -1.85 11.49
CA ALA A 141 52.71 -1.83 12.42
C ALA A 141 51.36 -1.98 11.70
N VAL A 142 50.52 -2.88 12.20
CA VAL A 142 49.20 -3.21 11.60
C VAL A 142 48.09 -2.28 12.12
N SER A 143 48.33 -1.57 13.23
CA SER A 143 47.33 -0.74 13.90
C SER A 143 47.89 0.59 14.41
N LEU A 144 47.04 1.62 14.43
CA LEU A 144 47.35 2.95 14.95
C LEU A 144 47.42 2.93 16.51
N PRO A 145 48.49 3.44 17.14
CA PRO A 145 48.59 3.49 18.60
C PRO A 145 47.78 4.65 19.16
N VAL A 146 46.52 4.39 19.49
CA VAL A 146 45.55 5.39 19.95
C VAL A 146 45.84 5.89 21.37
N GLU A 147 46.75 5.27 22.10
CA GLU A 147 47.19 5.67 23.44
C GLU A 147 47.85 7.06 23.44
N TYR A 148 48.40 7.47 22.30
CA TYR A 148 49.00 8.79 22.11
C TYR A 148 48.01 9.86 21.64
N TYR A 149 46.73 9.49 21.45
CA TYR A 149 45.68 10.40 21.01
C TYR A 149 44.93 11.02 22.19
N THR A 150 44.35 12.19 21.95
CA THR A 150 43.50 12.89 22.92
C THR A 150 42.16 13.24 22.31
N VAL A 151 41.12 13.27 23.13
CA VAL A 151 39.78 13.71 22.75
C VAL A 151 39.60 15.14 23.22
N ARG A 152 39.31 16.06 22.29
CA ARG A 152 39.03 17.46 22.58
C ARG A 152 37.63 17.84 22.13
N TRP A 153 36.96 18.62 22.95
CA TRP A 153 35.57 19.01 22.73
C TRP A 153 35.43 20.53 22.82
N TYR A 154 35.02 21.16 21.72
CA TYR A 154 35.03 22.61 21.56
C TYR A 154 33.71 23.10 20.97
N SER A 155 33.39 24.37 21.23
CA SER A 155 32.39 25.09 20.47
C SER A 155 32.99 25.75 19.23
N PHE A 156 32.18 26.25 18.30
CA PHE A 156 32.67 27.01 17.16
C PHE A 156 33.26 28.39 17.54
N ALA A 157 33.04 28.84 18.78
CA ALA A 157 33.76 29.96 19.40
C ALA A 157 35.18 29.60 19.86
N ASN A 158 35.60 28.34 19.69
CA ASN A 158 36.89 27.78 20.16
C ASN A 158 37.03 27.74 21.69
N ASN A 159 35.91 27.67 22.42
CA ASN A 159 35.90 27.46 23.86
C ASN A 159 35.75 25.97 24.17
N GLY A 160 36.44 25.46 25.20
CA GLY A 160 36.27 24.09 25.66
C GLY A 160 34.85 23.85 26.21
N VAL A 161 34.27 22.69 25.89
CA VAL A 161 32.89 22.37 26.23
C VAL A 161 32.85 21.16 27.17
N THR A 162 31.93 21.22 28.13
CA THR A 162 31.56 20.11 29.03
C THR A 162 30.11 19.73 28.82
N ALA A 163 29.71 18.53 29.26
CA ALA A 163 28.33 18.06 29.13
C ALA A 163 27.30 19.00 29.80
N ARG A 164 27.71 19.76 30.83
CA ARG A 164 26.83 20.74 31.51
C ARG A 164 26.73 22.09 30.81
N SER A 165 27.71 22.45 29.98
CA SER A 165 27.73 23.74 29.27
C SER A 165 26.96 23.70 27.95
N ILE A 166 26.52 22.52 27.51
CA ILE A 166 25.69 22.36 26.32
C ILE A 166 24.23 22.35 26.78
N PRO A 167 23.40 23.34 26.38
CA PRO A 167 21.98 23.38 26.74
C PRO A 167 21.13 22.40 25.91
N PHE A 168 21.75 21.35 25.38
CA PHE A 168 21.23 20.49 24.31
C PHE A 168 21.71 19.05 24.54
N ASP A 169 20.82 18.08 24.38
CA ASP A 169 21.10 16.67 24.71
C ASP A 169 20.45 15.73 23.68
N SER A 170 20.99 14.53 23.55
CA SER A 170 20.52 13.50 22.61
C SER A 170 20.36 12.14 23.28
N THR A 171 19.36 11.38 22.83
CA THR A 171 19.12 10.01 23.30
C THR A 171 19.10 9.05 22.12
N ILE A 172 19.86 7.95 22.23
CA ILE A 172 19.86 6.86 21.24
C ILE A 172 19.02 5.68 21.72
N ILE A 173 18.14 5.19 20.84
CA ILE A 173 17.30 4.02 21.04
C ILE A 173 17.72 2.95 20.03
N ASP A 174 18.36 1.89 20.53
CA ASP A 174 18.73 0.70 19.75
C ASP A 174 17.85 -0.49 20.16
N THR A 175 17.17 -1.08 19.17
CA THR A 175 16.24 -2.21 19.32
C THR A 175 16.92 -3.58 19.17
N HIS A 176 18.18 -3.66 18.71
CA HIS A 176 18.79 -4.91 18.26
C HIS A 176 19.46 -5.79 19.32
N GLY A 177 20.09 -5.24 20.35
CA GLY A 177 20.95 -6.11 21.16
C GLY A 177 21.58 -5.53 22.42
N ILE A 178 21.45 -6.30 23.49
CA ILE A 178 22.15 -6.18 24.78
C ILE A 178 23.65 -6.40 24.53
N LYS A 179 24.40 -5.34 24.20
CA LYS A 179 25.87 -5.42 24.19
C LYS A 179 26.35 -5.37 25.65
N THR A 180 26.55 -6.56 26.20
CA THR A 180 27.12 -6.94 27.52
C THR A 180 26.19 -6.96 28.74
N LEU A 181 26.35 -8.00 29.57
CA LEU A 181 25.67 -8.24 30.86
C LEU A 181 25.80 -7.08 31.86
N SER A 182 26.79 -6.19 31.72
CA SER A 182 26.91 -4.99 32.58
C SER A 182 26.43 -3.69 31.92
N GLY A 183 26.22 -3.71 30.60
CA GLY A 183 25.83 -2.56 29.79
C GLY A 183 24.30 -2.42 29.66
N ALA A 184 23.57 -3.53 29.50
CA ALA A 184 22.12 -3.49 29.35
C ALA A 184 21.39 -3.08 30.64
N ASP A 185 21.79 -3.63 31.79
CA ASP A 185 21.22 -3.23 33.08
C ASP A 185 21.52 -1.77 33.37
N ARG A 186 22.71 -1.27 32.98
CA ARG A 186 23.09 0.15 33.16
C ARG A 186 22.41 1.09 32.16
N TYR A 187 22.19 0.67 30.92
CA TYR A 187 21.44 1.45 29.92
C TYR A 187 19.98 1.59 30.33
N ILE A 188 19.34 0.49 30.75
CA ILE A 188 17.96 0.54 31.25
C ILE A 188 17.90 1.28 32.59
N ALA A 189 18.86 1.09 33.50
CA ALA A 189 18.96 1.88 34.72
C ALA A 189 19.11 3.38 34.40
N GLY A 190 19.87 3.75 33.38
CA GLY A 190 20.00 5.13 32.90
C GLY A 190 18.69 5.69 32.34
N ILE A 191 17.95 4.91 31.54
CA ILE A 191 16.62 5.32 31.07
C ILE A 191 15.64 5.48 32.24
N ILE A 192 15.64 4.53 33.19
CA ILE A 192 14.81 4.60 34.39
C ILE A 192 15.19 5.83 35.21
N GLU A 193 16.48 6.08 35.40
CA GLU A 193 16.96 7.26 36.11
C GLU A 193 16.43 8.53 35.44
N GLN A 194 16.59 8.67 34.12
CA GLN A 194 16.08 9.80 33.35
C GLN A 194 14.56 9.94 33.42
N ALA A 195 13.82 8.82 33.50
CA ALA A 195 12.36 8.83 33.66
C ALA A 195 11.88 9.18 35.08
N LEU A 196 12.72 8.99 36.12
CA LEU A 196 12.39 9.29 37.51
C LEU A 196 12.67 10.76 37.87
N THR A 197 11.78 11.34 38.68
CA THR A 197 11.96 12.71 39.23
C THR A 197 13.12 12.77 40.23
N PRO A 198 13.72 13.95 40.47
CA PRO A 198 14.83 14.09 41.44
C PRO A 198 14.49 13.57 42.85
N ALA A 199 13.26 13.80 43.32
CA ALA A 199 12.79 13.31 44.62
C ALA A 199 12.68 11.77 44.67
N GLN A 200 12.23 11.15 43.58
CA GLN A 200 12.14 9.69 43.46
C GLN A 200 13.53 9.04 43.43
N ARG A 201 14.51 9.63 42.73
CA ARG A 201 15.90 9.14 42.71
C ARG A 201 16.54 9.13 44.09
N VAL A 202 16.34 10.20 44.86
CA VAL A 202 16.83 10.30 46.24
C VAL A 202 16.16 9.25 47.13
N SER A 203 14.84 9.08 47.02
CA SER A 203 14.09 8.07 47.78
C SER A 203 14.56 6.64 47.49
N LEU A 204 14.78 6.32 46.21
CA LEU A 204 15.28 5.01 45.78
C LEU A 204 16.70 4.75 46.32
N SER A 205 17.58 5.74 46.23
CA SER A 205 18.95 5.66 46.75
C SER A 205 18.99 5.44 48.27
N LEU A 206 18.12 6.12 49.02
CA LEU A 206 17.99 5.95 50.47
C LEU A 206 17.42 4.57 50.84
N SER A 207 16.44 4.08 50.09
CA SER A 207 15.84 2.76 50.30
C SER A 207 16.85 1.64 50.02
N PHE A 208 17.62 1.77 48.93
CA PHE A 208 18.71 0.85 48.63
C PHE A 208 19.80 0.85 49.72
N ARG A 209 20.17 2.03 50.22
CA ARG A 209 21.12 2.13 51.35
C ARG A 209 20.59 1.43 52.62
N ARG A 210 19.31 1.58 52.94
CA ARG A 210 18.68 0.88 54.08
C ARG A 210 18.70 -0.64 53.92
N MET A 211 18.42 -1.15 52.72
CA MET A 211 18.49 -2.59 52.42
C MET A 211 19.91 -3.16 52.63
N ARG A 212 20.94 -2.42 52.19
CA ARG A 212 22.34 -2.84 52.41
C ARG A 212 22.72 -2.84 53.90
N GLN A 213 22.20 -1.86 54.64
CA GLN A 213 22.39 -1.78 56.08
C GLN A 213 21.71 -2.95 56.80
N SER A 214 20.44 -3.26 56.47
CA SER A 214 19.72 -4.36 57.09
C SER A 214 20.37 -5.73 56.80
N PHE A 215 20.90 -5.94 55.60
CA PHE A 215 21.65 -7.16 55.27
C PHE A 215 22.91 -7.32 56.15
N SER A 216 23.61 -6.22 56.44
CA SER A 216 24.80 -6.24 57.30
C SER A 216 24.45 -6.48 58.78
N GLU A 217 23.19 -6.23 59.17
CA GLU A 217 22.66 -6.42 60.53
C GLU A 217 21.98 -7.79 60.72
N GLU A 218 21.89 -8.64 59.68
CA GLU A 218 21.29 -9.97 59.81
C GLU A 218 22.14 -10.91 60.68
N ALA A 219 21.45 -11.72 61.49
CA ALA A 219 22.06 -12.60 62.48
C ALA A 219 23.05 -13.61 61.86
N ASP A 220 22.73 -14.13 60.67
CA ASP A 220 23.59 -15.07 59.95
C ASP A 220 24.88 -14.41 59.47
N VAL A 221 24.81 -13.17 58.97
CA VAL A 221 25.99 -12.39 58.55
C VAL A 221 26.84 -12.00 59.74
N ALA A 222 26.21 -11.62 60.86
CA ALA A 222 26.91 -11.34 62.12
C ALA A 222 27.63 -12.59 62.67
N ALA A 223 27.00 -13.77 62.57
CA ALA A 223 27.60 -15.05 62.97
C ALA A 223 28.80 -15.41 62.08
N ILE A 224 28.70 -15.20 60.75
CA ILE A 224 29.82 -15.38 59.81
C ILE A 224 30.97 -14.42 60.15
N ASN A 225 30.68 -13.16 60.45
CA ASN A 225 31.69 -12.18 60.83
C ASN A 225 32.36 -12.50 62.17
N ALA A 226 31.61 -13.02 63.15
CA ALA A 226 32.16 -13.52 64.40
C ALA A 226 33.10 -14.72 64.16
N TYR A 227 32.67 -15.69 63.35
CA TYR A 227 33.47 -16.85 62.96
C TYR A 227 34.77 -16.44 62.25
N LEU A 228 34.68 -15.57 61.25
CA LEU A 228 35.85 -15.07 60.50
C LEU A 228 36.83 -14.34 61.40
N THR A 229 36.33 -13.55 62.35
CA THR A 229 37.16 -12.83 63.32
C THR A 229 37.88 -13.79 64.28
N GLU A 230 37.20 -14.84 64.75
CA GLU A 230 37.80 -15.86 65.62
C GLU A 230 38.86 -16.73 64.91
N HIS A 231 38.74 -16.92 63.59
CA HIS A 231 39.60 -17.85 62.83
C HIS A 231 40.73 -17.16 62.03
N THR A 232 40.89 -15.83 62.10
CA THR A 232 42.00 -15.08 61.44
C THR A 232 43.32 -15.03 62.24
N GLY A 233 43.66 -16.13 62.90
CA GLY A 233 44.56 -16.16 64.07
C GLY A 233 46.08 -15.97 63.91
N ASP A 234 46.71 -15.93 62.73
CA ASP A 234 48.19 -16.04 62.70
C ASP A 234 48.99 -15.03 61.83
N ILE A 235 48.35 -14.11 61.09
CA ILE A 235 49.08 -13.23 60.14
C ILE A 235 48.76 -11.73 60.27
N SER A 236 47.62 -11.35 60.87
CA SER A 236 47.19 -9.94 60.96
C SER A 236 46.38 -9.67 62.23
N HIS A 237 46.69 -8.56 62.91
CA HIS A 237 45.95 -8.09 64.09
C HIS A 237 44.65 -7.35 63.76
N ARG A 238 44.22 -7.30 62.48
CA ARG A 238 42.96 -6.67 62.06
C ARG A 238 41.88 -7.72 61.87
N ALA A 239 40.72 -7.53 62.51
CA ALA A 239 39.56 -8.38 62.33
C ALA A 239 39.12 -8.41 60.86
N LEU A 240 38.97 -9.61 60.30
CA LEU A 240 38.45 -9.81 58.96
C LEU A 240 36.93 -9.92 59.01
N THR A 241 36.25 -8.97 58.37
CA THR A 241 34.79 -8.98 58.24
C THR A 241 34.40 -8.94 56.76
N VAL A 242 33.27 -9.55 56.46
CA VAL A 242 32.56 -9.46 55.18
C VAL A 242 31.41 -8.48 55.37
N GLY A 243 31.35 -7.49 54.49
CA GLY A 243 30.31 -6.48 54.48
C GLY A 243 29.97 -6.10 53.04
N VAL A 244 28.81 -5.46 52.88
CA VAL A 244 28.38 -4.95 51.58
C VAL A 244 29.14 -3.66 51.29
N ASP A 245 29.78 -3.54 50.12
CA ASP A 245 30.60 -2.38 49.75
C ASP A 245 29.82 -1.06 49.83
N THR A 246 30.00 -0.23 50.86
CA THR A 246 29.28 1.05 50.99
C THR A 246 29.88 2.19 50.17
N SER A 247 30.86 1.91 49.30
CA SER A 247 31.48 2.94 48.47
C SER A 247 30.49 3.52 47.45
N PRO A 248 30.64 4.81 47.09
CA PRO A 248 29.83 5.41 46.02
C PRO A 248 30.07 4.80 44.63
N ARG A 249 30.97 3.82 44.49
CA ARG A 249 31.20 3.08 43.24
C ARG A 249 30.21 1.93 43.02
N SER A 250 29.50 1.46 44.05
CA SER A 250 28.43 0.45 43.95
C SER A 250 27.05 1.10 44.16
N THR A 251 26.63 1.84 43.13
CA THR A 251 25.30 2.45 43.03
C THR A 251 24.22 1.40 42.74
N TRP A 252 22.98 1.71 43.12
CA TRP A 252 21.80 0.86 42.88
C TRP A 252 21.64 0.49 41.40
N GLU A 253 22.17 1.30 40.49
CA GLU A 253 22.18 1.09 39.03
C GLU A 253 22.80 -0.24 38.59
N THR A 254 23.70 -0.81 39.40
CA THR A 254 24.41 -2.06 39.07
C THR A 254 23.81 -3.30 39.76
N SER A 255 22.84 -3.10 40.65
CA SER A 255 22.27 -4.17 41.49
C SER A 255 20.76 -4.36 41.31
N LEU A 256 20.08 -3.48 40.57
CA LEU A 256 18.67 -3.64 40.24
C LEU A 256 18.51 -4.25 38.84
N SER A 257 17.74 -5.33 38.74
CA SER A 257 17.27 -5.88 37.47
C SER A 257 15.81 -5.45 37.25
N PRO A 258 15.46 -4.91 36.07
CA PRO A 258 14.07 -4.58 35.75
C PRO A 258 13.23 -5.85 35.53
N TYR A 259 11.94 -5.80 35.89
CA TYR A 259 10.97 -6.89 35.71
C TYR A 259 9.76 -6.40 34.91
N LEU A 260 9.18 -7.31 34.12
CA LEU A 260 7.87 -7.15 33.47
C LEU A 260 6.93 -8.16 34.11
N ASP A 261 5.97 -7.65 34.88
CA ASP A 261 5.18 -8.43 35.83
C ASP A 261 6.08 -9.23 36.78
N GLU A 262 6.12 -10.56 36.64
CA GLU A 262 6.96 -11.46 37.47
C GLU A 262 8.22 -11.96 36.72
N LEU A 263 8.39 -11.61 35.45
CA LEU A 263 9.51 -12.08 34.62
C LEU A 263 10.64 -11.04 34.59
N PRO A 264 11.91 -11.43 34.80
CA PRO A 264 13.04 -10.54 34.55
C PRO A 264 12.97 -9.99 33.12
N PHE A 265 13.20 -8.68 32.96
CA PHE A 265 13.09 -7.98 31.68
C PHE A 265 13.91 -8.66 30.57
N THR A 266 15.12 -9.12 30.90
CA THR A 266 16.03 -9.82 29.98
C THR A 266 15.48 -11.18 29.50
N GLN A 267 14.50 -11.75 30.21
CA GLN A 267 13.83 -13.01 29.90
C GLN A 267 12.46 -12.82 29.22
N ALA A 268 11.97 -11.58 29.10
CA ALA A 268 10.73 -11.30 28.38
C ALA A 268 10.91 -11.51 26.87
N GLY A 269 9.81 -11.67 26.12
CA GLY A 269 9.87 -11.75 24.66
C GLY A 269 10.52 -10.51 24.04
N LYS A 270 11.39 -10.67 23.03
CA LYS A 270 12.15 -9.56 22.42
C LYS A 270 11.25 -8.39 21.96
N GLY A 271 10.06 -8.67 21.45
CA GLY A 271 9.10 -7.63 21.04
C GLY A 271 8.62 -6.78 22.21
N GLU A 272 8.33 -7.39 23.36
CA GLU A 272 7.92 -6.69 24.58
C GLU A 272 9.08 -5.87 25.16
N GLN A 273 10.29 -6.43 25.14
CA GLN A 273 11.51 -5.71 25.52
C GLN A 273 11.71 -4.45 24.67
N SER A 274 11.59 -4.55 23.34
CA SER A 274 11.72 -3.42 22.42
C SER A 274 10.62 -2.37 22.66
N ALA A 275 9.38 -2.79 22.86
CA ALA A 275 8.26 -1.89 23.13
C ALA A 275 8.42 -1.11 24.44
N VAL A 276 8.89 -1.76 25.51
CA VAL A 276 9.11 -1.14 26.82
C VAL A 276 10.32 -0.21 26.79
N LYS A 277 11.44 -0.60 26.17
CA LYS A 277 12.60 0.29 25.94
C LYS A 277 12.17 1.55 25.23
N MET A 278 11.42 1.39 24.14
CA MET A 278 10.90 2.51 23.36
C MET A 278 9.99 3.39 24.20
N LYS A 279 9.04 2.82 24.96
CA LYS A 279 8.14 3.59 25.84
C LYS A 279 8.89 4.35 26.93
N LEU A 280 9.85 3.72 27.59
CA LEU A 280 10.66 4.34 28.64
C LEU A 280 11.58 5.42 28.06
N ALA A 281 12.24 5.15 26.94
CA ALA A 281 13.07 6.12 26.24
C ALA A 281 12.24 7.30 25.72
N MET A 282 11.03 7.08 25.21
CA MET A 282 10.10 8.15 24.82
C MET A 282 9.61 8.98 26.01
N HIS A 283 9.47 8.38 27.20
CA HIS A 283 9.10 9.11 28.41
C HIS A 283 10.28 9.92 28.97
N ALA A 284 11.49 9.36 28.95
CA ALA A 284 12.73 10.06 29.28
C ALA A 284 13.03 11.18 28.26
N ALA A 285 12.65 10.97 26.99
CA ALA A 285 12.86 11.91 25.91
C ALA A 285 12.13 13.24 26.13
N GLY A 286 11.11 13.35 26.98
CA GLY A 286 10.44 14.62 27.30
C GLY A 286 11.38 15.76 27.75
N ALA A 287 12.64 15.46 28.10
CA ALA A 287 13.69 16.42 28.42
C ALA A 287 14.82 16.57 27.35
N ALA A 288 14.89 15.69 26.35
CA ALA A 288 15.94 15.68 25.32
C ALA A 288 15.57 16.54 24.10
N HIS A 289 16.57 17.00 23.36
CA HIS A 289 16.35 17.86 22.19
C HIS A 289 16.38 17.08 20.86
N VAL A 290 17.18 16.00 20.82
CA VAL A 290 17.28 15.10 19.66
C VAL A 290 17.03 13.65 20.08
N LEU A 291 16.15 12.99 19.34
CA LEU A 291 15.84 11.57 19.47
C LEU A 291 16.44 10.80 18.29
N LEU A 292 17.33 9.86 18.56
CA LEU A 292 17.99 9.00 17.59
C LEU A 292 17.41 7.59 17.71
N ILE A 293 16.82 7.05 16.66
CA ILE A 293 16.15 5.74 16.68
C ILE A 293 16.76 4.85 15.60
N GLU A 294 17.24 3.68 15.99
CA GLU A 294 17.75 2.67 15.07
C GLU A 294 16.76 1.51 14.93
N GLU A 295 16.35 1.25 13.70
CA GLU A 295 15.44 0.18 13.27
C GLU A 295 14.24 -0.02 14.22
N PRO A 296 13.33 0.98 14.29
CA PRO A 296 12.12 0.89 15.10
C PRO A 296 11.23 -0.30 14.71
N GLU A 297 11.42 -0.87 13.52
CA GLU A 297 10.71 -2.03 13.00
C GLU A 297 11.00 -3.34 13.72
N ASN A 298 12.15 -3.48 14.35
CA ASN A 298 12.63 -4.78 14.77
C ASN A 298 11.84 -5.39 15.93
N HIS A 299 11.53 -6.68 15.78
CA HIS A 299 10.78 -7.49 16.74
C HIS A 299 9.35 -6.98 17.03
N LEU A 300 8.78 -6.09 16.20
CA LEU A 300 7.43 -5.60 16.36
C LEU A 300 6.45 -6.24 15.35
N SER A 301 5.23 -6.50 15.82
CA SER A 301 4.10 -6.79 14.93
C SER A 301 3.69 -5.53 14.15
N TYR A 302 3.03 -5.70 13.00
CA TYR A 302 2.54 -4.59 12.19
C TYR A 302 1.63 -3.62 12.97
N SER A 303 0.75 -4.14 13.84
CA SER A 303 -0.11 -3.31 14.70
C SER A 303 0.69 -2.51 15.74
N SER A 304 1.71 -3.13 16.35
CA SER A 304 2.57 -2.46 17.34
C SER A 304 3.43 -1.39 16.67
N MET A 305 3.94 -1.69 15.49
CA MET A 305 4.72 -0.78 14.65
C MET A 305 3.88 0.45 14.24
N THR A 306 2.64 0.24 13.81
CA THR A 306 1.68 1.32 13.49
C THR A 306 1.54 2.29 14.66
N GLN A 307 1.29 1.78 15.87
CA GLN A 307 1.12 2.59 17.08
C GLN A 307 2.40 3.32 17.48
N LEU A 308 3.56 2.66 17.30
CA LEU A 308 4.86 3.26 17.57
C LEU A 308 5.11 4.45 16.64
N ILE A 309 4.93 4.25 15.34
CA ILE A 309 5.13 5.29 14.34
C ILE A 309 4.22 6.50 14.58
N ASP A 310 2.96 6.29 14.97
CA ASP A 310 2.05 7.38 15.32
C ASP A 310 2.55 8.20 16.52
N LYS A 311 3.16 7.55 17.52
CA LYS A 311 3.74 8.24 18.67
C LYS A 311 5.05 8.97 18.30
N ILE A 312 5.89 8.38 17.46
CA ILE A 312 7.13 9.02 16.97
C ILE A 312 6.78 10.30 16.19
N ALA A 313 5.78 10.23 15.30
CA ALA A 313 5.29 11.38 14.57
C ALA A 313 4.71 12.48 15.50
N ALA A 314 4.09 12.10 16.62
CA ALA A 314 3.65 13.08 17.61
C ALA A 314 4.84 13.78 18.31
N LEU A 315 5.90 13.04 18.65
CA LEU A 315 7.09 13.61 19.30
C LEU A 315 7.89 14.55 18.39
N SER A 316 7.93 14.31 17.08
CA SER A 316 8.66 15.18 16.14
C SER A 316 8.13 16.62 16.08
N THR A 317 6.97 16.90 16.69
CA THR A 317 6.44 18.27 16.81
C THR A 317 7.20 19.10 17.84
N ALA A 318 7.74 18.47 18.89
CA ALA A 318 8.43 19.15 19.99
C ALA A 318 9.96 18.99 19.93
N GLN A 319 10.45 17.93 19.26
CA GLN A 319 11.86 17.53 19.24
C GLN A 319 12.29 17.15 17.84
N GLN A 320 13.59 17.18 17.57
CA GLN A 320 14.12 16.67 16.31
C GLN A 320 14.31 15.15 16.42
N VAL A 321 13.73 14.40 15.49
CA VAL A 321 13.81 12.94 15.43
C VAL A 321 14.62 12.52 14.21
N ILE A 322 15.57 11.62 14.41
CA ILE A 322 16.38 11.01 13.35
C ILE A 322 16.21 9.49 13.47
N ILE A 323 15.68 8.86 12.42
CA ILE A 323 15.37 7.43 12.40
C ILE A 323 16.21 6.77 11.31
N ALA A 324 16.97 5.74 11.66
CA ALA A 324 17.61 4.85 10.70
C ALA A 324 16.72 3.61 10.49
N THR A 325 16.38 3.27 9.25
CA THR A 325 15.50 2.12 8.93
C THR A 325 15.85 1.54 7.56
N HIS A 326 15.46 0.29 7.33
CA HIS A 326 15.39 -0.32 6.00
C HIS A 326 13.93 -0.67 5.62
N SER A 327 12.97 -0.30 6.45
CA SER A 327 11.56 -0.68 6.32
C SER A 327 10.77 0.27 5.42
N SER A 328 10.19 -0.30 4.35
CA SER A 328 9.24 0.39 3.49
C SER A 328 7.98 0.84 4.20
N PHE A 329 7.57 0.13 5.25
CA PHE A 329 6.42 0.51 6.05
C PHE A 329 6.65 1.81 6.81
N VAL A 330 7.84 1.98 7.41
CA VAL A 330 8.20 3.18 8.17
C VAL A 330 8.22 4.40 7.24
N LEU A 331 8.81 4.24 6.05
CA LEU A 331 8.86 5.27 5.01
C LEU A 331 7.47 5.72 4.57
N ASN A 332 6.60 4.76 4.23
CA ASN A 332 5.26 5.05 3.73
C ASN A 332 4.39 5.82 4.75
N LYS A 333 4.66 5.65 6.05
CA LYS A 333 3.84 6.24 7.11
C LYS A 333 4.37 7.57 7.65
N LEU A 334 5.70 7.78 7.65
CA LEU A 334 6.33 9.03 8.12
C LEU A 334 6.53 10.10 7.03
N GLY A 335 6.27 9.76 5.77
CA GLY A 335 6.31 10.69 4.65
C GLY A 335 7.70 10.81 4.01
N VAL A 336 7.71 10.93 2.69
CA VAL A 336 8.93 10.84 1.85
C VAL A 336 9.76 12.14 1.86
N ASP A 337 9.15 13.29 2.16
CA ASP A 337 9.86 14.59 2.26
C ASP A 337 10.99 14.61 3.31
N ASN A 338 10.90 13.73 4.30
CA ASN A 338 11.86 13.63 5.40
C ASN A 338 12.99 12.62 5.12
N VAL A 339 12.99 11.99 3.95
CA VAL A 339 13.85 10.84 3.66
C VAL A 339 15.21 11.27 3.14
N ILE A 340 16.23 10.71 3.78
CA ILE A 340 17.63 10.81 3.42
C ILE A 340 18.08 9.42 2.99
N LEU A 341 18.42 9.28 1.71
CA LEU A 341 18.86 8.04 1.11
C LEU A 341 20.37 7.87 1.31
N PHE A 342 20.77 6.73 1.86
CA PHE A 342 22.13 6.32 2.11
C PHE A 342 22.47 5.11 1.25
N SER A 343 23.59 5.19 0.54
CA SER A 343 24.19 4.07 -0.18
C SER A 343 25.65 3.92 0.24
N ALA A 344 26.30 2.83 -0.15
CA ALA A 344 27.72 2.63 0.10
C ALA A 344 28.62 3.70 -0.57
N GLN A 345 28.12 4.42 -1.57
CA GLN A 345 28.91 5.28 -2.45
C GLN A 345 28.51 6.77 -2.42
N GLY A 346 27.46 7.11 -1.66
CA GLY A 346 26.95 8.47 -1.51
C GLY A 346 25.61 8.54 -0.78
N GLN A 347 25.16 9.77 -0.56
CA GLN A 347 23.91 10.10 0.12
C GLN A 347 23.15 11.18 -0.65
N MET A 348 21.82 11.18 -0.58
CA MET A 348 20.99 12.25 -1.15
C MET A 348 19.70 12.45 -0.36
N LYS A 349 19.13 13.64 -0.46
CA LYS A 349 17.72 13.87 -0.07
C LYS A 349 16.82 13.77 -1.29
N LEU A 350 15.58 13.34 -1.09
CA LEU A 350 14.61 13.28 -2.21
C LEU A 350 14.23 14.66 -2.74
N ASP A 351 14.27 15.72 -1.93
CA ASP A 351 14.03 17.11 -2.35
C ASP A 351 15.06 17.64 -3.35
N GLN A 352 16.19 16.93 -3.55
CA GLN A 352 17.21 17.24 -4.55
C GLN A 352 16.90 16.67 -5.94
N LEU A 353 15.79 15.92 -6.08
CA LEU A 353 15.30 15.43 -7.36
C LEU A 353 14.51 16.53 -8.10
N PRO A 354 14.41 16.44 -9.44
CA PRO A 354 13.48 17.27 -10.21
C PRO A 354 12.05 17.20 -9.65
N SER A 355 11.30 18.31 -9.68
CA SER A 355 10.00 18.43 -9.02
C SER A 355 8.97 17.40 -9.51
N ASP A 356 9.01 17.06 -10.80
CA ASP A 356 8.14 16.05 -11.42
C ASP A 356 8.46 14.62 -10.94
N THR A 357 9.72 14.33 -10.66
CA THR A 357 10.22 13.05 -10.16
C THR A 357 9.97 12.92 -8.66
N HIS A 358 10.20 14.00 -7.92
CA HIS A 358 9.79 14.12 -6.53
C HIS A 358 8.28 13.85 -6.37
N ASP A 359 7.44 14.54 -7.14
CA ASP A 359 5.97 14.38 -7.09
C ASP A 359 5.51 12.96 -7.45
N TYR A 360 6.22 12.27 -8.33
CA TYR A 360 5.93 10.88 -8.67
C TYR A 360 6.15 9.95 -7.47
N PHE A 361 7.30 10.04 -6.81
CA PHE A 361 7.60 9.22 -5.62
C PHE A 361 6.78 9.63 -4.40
N MET A 362 6.32 10.89 -4.33
CA MET A 362 5.35 11.35 -3.33
C MET A 362 3.95 10.76 -3.51
N LYS A 363 3.52 10.50 -4.76
CA LYS A 363 2.22 9.89 -5.07
C LYS A 363 2.24 8.37 -4.97
N LEU A 364 3.40 7.75 -5.16
CA LEU A 364 3.63 6.30 -5.13
C LEU A 364 4.82 5.97 -4.20
N PRO A 365 4.73 6.21 -2.89
CA PRO A 365 5.75 5.74 -1.95
C PRO A 365 5.66 4.21 -1.91
N GLY A 366 6.57 3.55 -2.61
CA GLY A 366 6.47 2.13 -2.96
C GLY A 366 7.72 1.31 -2.61
N HIS A 367 7.51 0.01 -2.48
CA HIS A 367 8.53 -1.02 -2.25
C HIS A 367 9.66 -0.99 -3.30
N ASP A 368 9.35 -0.61 -4.55
CA ASP A 368 10.28 -0.68 -5.68
C ASP A 368 11.37 0.41 -5.64
N THR A 369 11.05 1.62 -5.16
CA THR A 369 12.06 2.67 -4.93
C THR A 369 13.08 2.21 -3.90
N LEU A 370 12.62 1.53 -2.85
CA LEU A 370 13.48 0.99 -1.81
C LEU A 370 14.29 -0.20 -2.29
N ARG A 371 13.72 -1.10 -3.10
CA ARG A 371 14.50 -2.14 -3.78
C ARG A 371 15.66 -1.55 -4.56
N LEU A 372 15.43 -0.46 -5.32
CA LEU A 372 16.51 0.22 -6.03
C LEU A 372 17.57 0.76 -5.06
N ILE A 373 17.17 1.47 -4.01
CA ILE A 373 18.11 2.07 -3.01
C ILE A 373 18.93 1.00 -2.29
N LEU A 374 18.33 -0.15 -2.00
CA LEU A 374 18.96 -1.28 -1.32
C LEU A 374 19.79 -2.16 -2.27
N ALA A 375 19.61 -2.02 -3.58
CA ALA A 375 20.33 -2.82 -4.56
C ALA A 375 21.77 -2.34 -4.75
N LYS A 376 22.71 -3.30 -4.80
CA LYS A 376 24.09 -3.02 -5.24
C LYS A 376 24.14 -2.74 -6.74
N GLN A 377 23.36 -3.51 -7.50
CA GLN A 377 23.17 -3.38 -8.93
C GLN A 377 21.70 -3.65 -9.24
N ALA A 378 21.12 -2.95 -10.21
CA ALA A 378 19.72 -3.10 -10.58
C ALA A 378 19.53 -3.25 -12.09
N ILE A 379 18.61 -4.14 -12.47
CA ILE A 379 18.06 -4.22 -13.83
C ILE A 379 16.59 -3.81 -13.74
N LEU A 380 16.27 -2.67 -14.33
CA LEU A 380 14.91 -2.15 -14.42
C LEU A 380 14.26 -2.74 -15.66
N VAL A 381 13.08 -3.30 -15.51
CA VAL A 381 12.33 -3.94 -16.61
C VAL A 381 10.94 -3.35 -16.74
N GLU A 382 10.32 -3.53 -17.91
CA GLU A 382 9.07 -2.87 -18.26
C GLU A 382 7.89 -3.41 -17.47
N GLY A 383 7.69 -4.72 -17.49
CA GLY A 383 6.62 -5.39 -16.77
C GLY A 383 7.05 -6.65 -16.00
N PRO A 384 6.09 -7.30 -15.32
CA PRO A 384 6.35 -8.52 -14.56
C PRO A 384 6.80 -9.70 -15.43
N SER A 385 6.35 -9.77 -16.69
CA SER A 385 6.76 -10.80 -17.65
C SER A 385 8.26 -10.70 -17.95
N ASP A 386 8.75 -9.48 -18.18
CA ASP A 386 10.18 -9.21 -18.37
C ASP A 386 11.00 -9.60 -17.14
N GLU A 387 10.50 -9.31 -15.93
CA GLU A 387 11.19 -9.66 -14.69
C GLU A 387 11.44 -11.18 -14.61
N LEU A 388 10.43 -11.99 -14.94
CA LEU A 388 10.54 -13.45 -14.94
C LEU A 388 11.54 -13.95 -16.00
N ILE A 389 11.48 -13.40 -17.21
CA ILE A 389 12.36 -13.82 -18.32
C ILE A 389 13.80 -13.45 -18.04
N VAL A 390 14.06 -12.21 -17.63
CA VAL A 390 15.42 -11.73 -17.31
C VAL A 390 15.98 -12.51 -16.13
N GLN A 391 15.17 -12.80 -15.10
CA GLN A 391 15.58 -13.62 -13.97
C GLN A 391 15.98 -15.04 -14.40
N ARG A 392 15.20 -15.65 -15.29
CA ARG A 392 15.50 -16.97 -15.84
C ARG A 392 16.75 -16.95 -16.71
N ALA A 393 16.84 -16.02 -17.66
CA ALA A 393 17.98 -15.89 -18.57
C ALA A 393 19.29 -15.66 -17.82
N TYR A 394 19.28 -14.81 -16.79
CA TYR A 394 20.45 -14.60 -15.92
C TYR A 394 20.85 -15.90 -15.21
N SER A 395 19.87 -16.63 -14.68
CA SER A 395 20.11 -17.90 -13.98
C SER A 395 20.70 -18.98 -14.89
N ASP A 396 20.22 -19.07 -16.13
CA ASP A 396 20.72 -20.01 -17.12
C ASP A 396 22.15 -19.66 -17.57
N HIS A 397 22.47 -18.36 -17.71
CA HIS A 397 23.80 -17.91 -18.13
C HIS A 397 24.85 -18.02 -17.01
N HIS A 398 24.48 -17.71 -15.77
CA HIS A 398 25.41 -17.65 -14.63
C HIS A 398 25.36 -18.88 -13.71
N GLY A 399 24.40 -19.78 -13.90
CA GLY A 399 24.17 -20.95 -13.04
C GLY A 399 23.60 -20.63 -11.65
N VAL A 400 23.31 -19.36 -11.37
CA VAL A 400 22.78 -18.85 -10.08
C VAL A 400 21.79 -17.72 -10.32
N ALA A 401 20.84 -17.54 -9.40
CA ALA A 401 19.89 -16.44 -9.48
C ALA A 401 20.58 -15.06 -9.37
N PRO A 402 20.04 -14.00 -10.00
CA PRO A 402 20.58 -12.63 -9.92
C PRO A 402 20.90 -12.16 -8.50
N MET A 403 20.03 -12.48 -7.54
CA MET A 403 20.19 -12.11 -6.14
C MET A 403 21.46 -12.68 -5.51
N ALA A 404 21.96 -13.84 -5.97
CA ALA A 404 23.20 -14.43 -5.47
C ALA A 404 24.43 -13.55 -5.79
N HIS A 405 24.34 -12.74 -6.84
CA HIS A 405 25.35 -11.73 -7.20
C HIS A 405 24.99 -10.33 -6.71
N GLY A 406 23.90 -10.17 -5.95
CA GLY A 406 23.41 -8.87 -5.49
C GLY A 406 22.82 -8.00 -6.61
N VAL A 407 22.36 -8.61 -7.70
CA VAL A 407 21.63 -7.94 -8.78
C VAL A 407 20.14 -8.05 -8.49
N ASP A 408 19.45 -6.92 -8.35
CA ASP A 408 18.00 -6.86 -8.21
C ASP A 408 17.33 -6.59 -9.56
N ILE A 409 16.24 -7.29 -9.86
CA ILE A 409 15.43 -7.08 -11.06
C ILE A 409 14.13 -6.43 -10.63
N ILE A 410 13.81 -5.26 -11.18
CA ILE A 410 12.72 -4.41 -10.69
C ILE A 410 11.82 -4.02 -11.87
N SER A 411 10.58 -4.52 -11.89
CA SER A 411 9.55 -4.09 -12.83
C SER A 411 9.05 -2.67 -12.49
N VAL A 412 9.20 -1.71 -13.41
CA VAL A 412 8.88 -0.29 -13.19
C VAL A 412 7.77 0.29 -14.07
N LYS A 413 6.96 -0.56 -14.73
CA LYS A 413 5.73 -0.19 -15.46
C LYS A 413 5.95 0.94 -16.49
N SER A 414 6.85 0.69 -17.45
CA SER A 414 7.20 1.46 -18.69
C SER A 414 7.49 2.97 -18.56
N LEU A 415 6.69 3.72 -17.83
CA LEU A 415 6.67 5.19 -17.79
C LEU A 415 7.61 5.80 -16.74
N ALA A 416 8.31 4.99 -15.94
CA ALA A 416 9.08 5.48 -14.78
C ALA A 416 10.60 5.31 -14.89
N PHE A 417 11.15 4.66 -15.92
CA PHE A 417 12.59 4.37 -16.03
C PHE A 417 13.48 5.60 -15.80
N LYS A 418 13.18 6.73 -16.44
CA LYS A 418 13.94 7.98 -16.29
C LYS A 418 14.04 8.43 -14.84
N ARG A 419 12.96 8.29 -14.07
CA ARG A 419 12.89 8.68 -12.65
C ARG A 419 13.76 7.80 -11.77
N PHE A 420 13.77 6.49 -12.02
CA PHE A 420 14.61 5.54 -11.31
C PHE A 420 16.10 5.74 -11.64
N LEU A 421 16.43 5.98 -12.91
CA LEU A 421 17.80 6.28 -13.34
C LEU A 421 18.36 7.56 -12.70
N GLN A 422 17.54 8.60 -12.53
CA GLN A 422 17.94 9.82 -11.81
C GLN A 422 18.32 9.56 -10.35
N ILE A 423 17.61 8.66 -9.66
CA ILE A 423 17.97 8.23 -8.30
C ILE A 423 19.28 7.41 -8.34
N ALA A 424 19.37 6.45 -9.28
CA ALA A 424 20.54 5.59 -9.41
C ALA A 424 21.82 6.40 -9.66
N ASP A 425 21.80 7.39 -10.54
CA ASP A 425 22.97 8.24 -10.84
C ASP A 425 23.43 9.05 -9.63
N ARG A 426 22.48 9.60 -8.86
CA ARG A 426 22.80 10.40 -7.65
C ARG A 426 23.35 9.54 -6.52
N LEU A 427 22.84 8.32 -6.37
CA LEU A 427 23.32 7.33 -5.41
C LEU A 427 24.51 6.50 -5.93
N ARG A 428 24.93 6.72 -7.18
CA ARG A 428 25.97 5.95 -7.89
C ARG A 428 25.69 4.44 -7.93
N ILE A 429 24.41 4.07 -8.04
CA ILE A 429 23.95 2.70 -8.20
C ILE A 429 24.08 2.31 -9.68
N GLN A 430 24.63 1.14 -9.95
CA GLN A 430 24.73 0.60 -11.31
C GLN A 430 23.35 0.07 -11.74
N ALA A 431 22.59 0.91 -12.46
CA ALA A 431 21.27 0.55 -12.98
C ALA A 431 21.31 0.41 -14.51
N LYS A 432 20.76 -0.69 -15.03
CA LYS A 432 20.49 -0.92 -16.46
C LYS A 432 18.99 -1.06 -16.69
N VAL A 433 18.51 -0.71 -17.88
CA VAL A 433 17.11 -0.81 -18.29
C VAL A 433 17.00 -1.80 -19.44
N ILE A 434 16.03 -2.70 -19.35
CA ILE A 434 15.56 -3.52 -20.46
C ILE A 434 14.12 -3.09 -20.75
N THR A 435 13.84 -2.71 -21.99
CA THR A 435 12.53 -2.18 -22.41
C THR A 435 12.25 -2.60 -23.84
N ASP A 436 10.97 -2.62 -24.19
CA ASP A 436 10.52 -2.83 -25.55
C ASP A 436 10.89 -1.66 -26.47
N ASN A 437 10.91 -1.90 -27.78
CA ASN A 437 11.25 -0.84 -28.76
C ASN A 437 10.02 -0.08 -29.26
N ASP A 438 8.80 -0.51 -28.88
CA ASP A 438 7.51 0.10 -29.25
C ASP A 438 7.32 0.28 -30.78
N GLY A 439 8.15 -0.37 -31.61
CA GLY A 439 8.20 -0.22 -33.06
C GLY A 439 8.84 1.08 -33.56
N ASP A 440 9.44 1.89 -32.68
CA ASP A 440 10.15 3.14 -33.04
C ASP A 440 11.37 3.36 -32.13
N ILE A 441 12.53 2.90 -32.61
CA ILE A 441 13.79 3.02 -31.87
C ILE A 441 14.21 4.47 -31.72
N ALA A 442 13.87 5.34 -32.67
CA ALA A 442 14.25 6.75 -32.60
C ALA A 442 13.57 7.44 -31.41
N VAL A 443 12.30 7.11 -31.14
CA VAL A 443 11.56 7.61 -29.96
C VAL A 443 12.18 7.12 -28.66
N VAL A 444 12.59 5.84 -28.58
CA VAL A 444 13.28 5.30 -27.39
C VAL A 444 14.62 6.00 -27.18
N GLN A 445 15.41 6.18 -28.23
CA GLN A 445 16.69 6.89 -28.18
C GLN A 445 16.54 8.36 -27.75
N GLU A 446 15.54 9.06 -28.26
CA GLU A 446 15.25 10.45 -27.86
C GLU A 446 14.80 10.52 -26.39
N ARG A 447 13.88 9.63 -25.98
CA ARG A 447 13.31 9.58 -24.63
C ARG A 447 14.39 9.38 -23.56
N TYR A 448 15.42 8.58 -23.86
CA TYR A 448 16.49 8.23 -22.92
C TYR A 448 17.87 8.74 -23.34
N ALA A 449 17.95 9.79 -24.17
CA ALA A 449 19.22 10.31 -24.69
C ALA A 449 20.26 10.61 -23.59
N GLU A 450 19.81 11.11 -22.43
CA GLU A 450 20.67 11.43 -21.27
C GLU A 450 21.29 10.19 -20.61
N HIS A 451 20.66 9.00 -20.75
CA HIS A 451 21.08 7.75 -20.13
C HIS A 451 21.19 6.60 -21.13
N ILE A 452 21.44 6.88 -22.42
CA ILE A 452 21.33 5.88 -23.50
C ILE A 452 22.22 4.65 -23.30
N ASN A 453 23.39 4.83 -22.65
CA ASN A 453 24.32 3.75 -22.33
C ASN A 453 23.81 2.78 -21.25
N ALA A 454 22.67 3.10 -20.62
CA ALA A 454 22.01 2.26 -19.63
C ALA A 454 20.80 1.51 -20.21
N ILE A 455 20.35 1.82 -21.43
CA ILE A 455 19.13 1.26 -22.02
C ILE A 455 19.46 0.16 -23.02
N TYR A 456 18.75 -0.96 -22.91
CA TYR A 456 18.82 -2.10 -23.82
C TYR A 456 17.43 -2.41 -24.36
N TYR A 457 17.34 -2.59 -25.68
CA TYR A 457 16.12 -2.93 -26.44
C TYR A 457 16.54 -3.74 -27.69
N ASP A 458 15.61 -4.50 -28.28
CA ASP A 458 15.86 -5.19 -29.56
C ASP A 458 15.95 -4.16 -30.70
N SER A 459 16.94 -4.32 -31.60
CA SER A 459 17.15 -3.40 -32.72
C SER A 459 16.22 -3.65 -33.92
N ASP A 460 15.30 -4.61 -33.82
CA ASP A 460 14.33 -4.95 -34.86
C ASP A 460 12.95 -4.34 -34.56
N GLU A 461 12.61 -3.27 -35.27
CA GLU A 461 11.32 -2.57 -35.15
C GLU A 461 10.12 -3.41 -35.62
N SER A 462 10.34 -4.56 -36.27
CA SER A 462 9.25 -5.46 -36.65
C SER A 462 8.69 -6.30 -35.49
N ALA A 463 9.40 -6.33 -34.35
CA ALA A 463 9.00 -7.02 -33.13
C ALA A 463 8.91 -5.99 -31.96
N PRO A 464 7.80 -5.23 -31.88
CA PRO A 464 7.71 -4.07 -31.00
C PRO A 464 7.68 -4.41 -29.52
N SER A 465 7.08 -5.54 -29.12
CA SER A 465 6.96 -6.00 -27.73
C SER A 465 7.75 -7.26 -27.44
N LEU A 466 7.89 -7.57 -26.16
CA LEU A 466 8.42 -8.83 -25.65
C LEU A 466 7.76 -10.07 -26.29
N GLU A 467 6.43 -10.07 -26.46
CA GLU A 467 5.71 -11.20 -27.07
C GLU A 467 6.13 -11.43 -28.52
N GLU A 468 6.23 -10.37 -29.34
CA GLU A 468 6.72 -10.52 -30.71
C GLU A 468 8.19 -10.94 -30.74
N GLN A 469 9.02 -10.44 -29.83
CA GLN A 469 10.43 -10.84 -29.74
C GLN A 469 10.58 -12.32 -29.36
N LEU A 470 9.72 -12.84 -28.48
CA LEU A 470 9.70 -14.27 -28.14
C LEU A 470 9.30 -15.14 -29.32
N ILE A 471 8.34 -14.69 -30.15
CA ILE A 471 7.97 -15.39 -31.39
C ILE A 471 9.09 -15.29 -32.43
N LYS A 472 9.72 -14.14 -32.57
CA LYS A 472 10.88 -13.99 -33.46
C LYS A 472 12.02 -14.93 -33.07
N ALA A 473 12.26 -15.11 -31.75
CA ALA A 473 13.34 -15.94 -31.24
C ALA A 473 13.03 -17.45 -31.26
N ASN A 474 11.76 -17.86 -31.36
CA ASN A 474 11.32 -19.26 -31.25
C ASN A 474 10.30 -19.61 -32.34
N SER A 475 10.32 -20.82 -32.88
CA SER A 475 9.30 -21.17 -33.87
C SER A 475 7.89 -21.28 -33.27
N LEU A 476 6.86 -20.94 -34.06
CA LEU A 476 5.45 -21.20 -33.70
C LEU A 476 5.22 -22.66 -33.25
N ALA A 477 5.94 -23.62 -33.83
CA ALA A 477 5.85 -25.04 -33.48
C ALA A 477 6.38 -25.32 -32.06
N GLU A 478 7.51 -24.72 -31.69
CA GLU A 478 8.07 -24.83 -30.33
C GLU A 478 7.14 -24.16 -29.33
N LEU A 479 6.64 -22.95 -29.63
CA LEU A 479 5.70 -22.24 -28.75
C LEU A 479 4.38 -23.00 -28.59
N ASN A 480 3.84 -23.59 -29.65
CA ASN A 480 2.68 -24.49 -29.57
C ASN A 480 2.94 -25.69 -28.65
N THR A 481 4.13 -26.28 -28.74
CA THR A 481 4.52 -27.42 -27.90
C THR A 481 4.62 -27.03 -26.43
N VAL A 482 5.29 -25.91 -26.13
CA VAL A 482 5.47 -25.39 -24.77
C VAL A 482 4.13 -24.98 -24.16
N LEU A 483 3.27 -24.30 -24.93
CA LEU A 483 1.96 -23.82 -24.47
C LEU A 483 0.88 -24.91 -24.48
N GLY A 484 1.16 -26.08 -25.04
CA GLY A 484 0.18 -27.16 -25.19
C GLY A 484 -1.02 -26.75 -26.06
N LYS A 485 -0.79 -25.88 -27.06
CA LYS A 485 -1.82 -25.33 -27.97
C LYS A 485 -1.42 -25.53 -29.43
N ALA A 486 -2.36 -25.28 -30.35
CA ALA A 486 -2.15 -25.41 -31.79
C ALA A 486 -2.64 -24.14 -32.52
N PHE A 487 -1.94 -23.04 -32.32
CA PHE A 487 -2.14 -21.80 -33.07
C PHE A 487 -1.75 -22.00 -34.54
N ALA A 488 -2.55 -21.45 -35.45
CA ALA A 488 -2.39 -21.63 -36.89
C ALA A 488 -1.28 -20.76 -37.49
N ASP A 489 -1.08 -19.56 -36.94
CA ASP A 489 -0.06 -18.59 -37.33
C ASP A 489 0.36 -17.74 -36.12
N GLU A 490 1.41 -16.94 -36.29
CA GLU A 490 1.96 -16.04 -35.26
C GLU A 490 0.95 -14.96 -34.86
N VAL A 491 0.11 -14.50 -35.79
CA VAL A 491 -0.95 -13.52 -35.52
C VAL A 491 -1.98 -14.09 -34.56
N ALA A 492 -2.37 -15.36 -34.71
CA ALA A 492 -3.30 -16.05 -33.81
C ALA A 492 -2.68 -16.35 -32.44
N LEU A 493 -1.35 -16.49 -32.38
CA LEU A 493 -0.60 -16.63 -31.12
C LEU A 493 -0.49 -15.29 -30.38
N LEU A 494 -0.24 -14.17 -31.07
CA LEU A 494 -0.21 -12.83 -30.46
C LEU A 494 -1.60 -12.34 -30.06
N ASN A 495 -2.59 -12.63 -30.90
CA ASN A 495 -3.98 -12.25 -30.67
C ASN A 495 -4.77 -13.42 -30.08
N VAL A 496 -4.24 -14.08 -29.04
CA VAL A 496 -5.06 -15.02 -28.28
C VAL A 496 -6.25 -14.22 -27.75
N PRO A 497 -7.47 -14.47 -28.23
CA PRO A 497 -8.60 -13.68 -27.79
C PRO A 497 -8.73 -13.87 -26.28
N SER A 498 -8.86 -12.77 -25.55
CA SER A 498 -9.19 -12.86 -24.13
C SER A 498 -10.38 -13.82 -23.99
N PRO A 499 -10.31 -14.82 -23.08
CA PRO A 499 -11.44 -15.70 -22.83
C PRO A 499 -12.64 -14.92 -22.28
N ASN A 500 -12.42 -13.66 -21.89
CA ASN A 500 -13.43 -12.80 -21.33
C ASN A 500 -14.26 -12.12 -22.41
N ARG A 501 -15.57 -12.03 -22.15
CA ARG A 501 -16.54 -11.48 -23.09
C ARG A 501 -17.48 -10.52 -22.39
N VAL A 502 -17.88 -9.47 -23.09
CA VAL A 502 -18.92 -8.55 -22.69
C VAL A 502 -20.03 -8.57 -23.73
N LEU A 503 -21.22 -9.02 -23.32
CA LEU A 503 -22.40 -9.15 -24.18
C LEU A 503 -23.39 -8.01 -23.93
N LEU A 504 -23.26 -6.93 -24.69
CA LEU A 504 -24.21 -5.81 -24.67
C LEU A 504 -25.48 -6.20 -25.42
N SER A 505 -26.53 -6.51 -24.66
CA SER A 505 -27.71 -7.19 -25.17
C SER A 505 -28.98 -6.38 -24.96
N ALA A 506 -29.77 -6.16 -26.02
CA ALA A 506 -31.04 -5.44 -25.96
C ALA A 506 -32.06 -6.12 -25.03
N ALA A 507 -33.13 -5.40 -24.65
CA ALA A 507 -34.20 -5.96 -23.85
C ALA A 507 -34.89 -7.14 -24.55
N GLY A 508 -35.08 -8.25 -23.85
CA GLY A 508 -35.74 -9.43 -24.41
C GLY A 508 -34.87 -10.27 -25.37
N SER A 509 -33.56 -10.03 -25.45
CA SER A 509 -32.62 -10.80 -26.29
C SER A 509 -32.30 -12.22 -25.83
N GLY A 510 -32.87 -12.65 -24.71
CA GLY A 510 -32.64 -13.98 -24.13
C GLY A 510 -31.34 -14.11 -23.32
N LYS A 511 -30.85 -13.04 -22.70
CA LYS A 511 -29.63 -13.01 -21.85
C LYS A 511 -29.56 -14.18 -20.86
N THR A 512 -30.57 -14.31 -20.01
CA THR A 512 -30.66 -15.35 -18.98
C THR A 512 -30.66 -16.75 -19.58
N THR A 513 -31.43 -16.96 -20.64
CA THR A 513 -31.50 -18.24 -21.36
C THR A 513 -30.17 -18.61 -22.02
N LEU A 514 -29.43 -17.62 -22.54
CA LEU A 514 -28.10 -17.81 -23.12
C LEU A 514 -27.12 -18.33 -22.07
N LEU A 515 -27.04 -17.67 -20.90
CA LEU A 515 -26.15 -18.07 -19.81
C LEU A 515 -26.46 -19.49 -19.31
N VAL A 516 -27.75 -19.82 -19.18
CA VAL A 516 -28.20 -21.16 -18.78
C VAL A 516 -27.78 -22.22 -19.80
N ARG A 517 -28.02 -21.98 -21.10
CA ARG A 517 -27.62 -22.94 -22.15
C ARG A 517 -26.10 -23.13 -22.21
N GLN A 518 -25.34 -22.04 -22.15
CA GLN A 518 -23.88 -22.12 -22.13
C GLN A 518 -23.35 -22.94 -20.94
N ALA A 519 -23.95 -22.75 -19.75
CA ALA A 519 -23.57 -23.53 -18.58
C ALA A 519 -23.93 -25.02 -18.70
N LEU A 520 -25.05 -25.35 -19.36
CA LEU A 520 -25.49 -26.73 -19.60
C LEU A 520 -24.62 -27.45 -20.64
N GLU A 521 -24.11 -26.73 -21.63
CA GLU A 521 -23.23 -27.27 -22.67
C GLU A 521 -21.81 -27.56 -22.17
N ARG A 522 -21.48 -27.23 -20.91
CA ARG A 522 -20.13 -27.33 -20.32
C ARG A 522 -20.09 -28.09 -19.00
N PRO A 523 -20.52 -29.36 -18.95
CA PRO A 523 -20.60 -30.15 -17.70
C PRO A 523 -19.24 -30.43 -17.04
N GLY A 524 -18.12 -30.30 -17.77
CA GLY A 524 -16.77 -30.50 -17.24
C GLY A 524 -16.13 -29.25 -16.62
N ARG A 525 -16.83 -28.11 -16.59
CA ARG A 525 -16.32 -26.83 -16.06
C ARG A 525 -17.06 -26.45 -14.78
N ARG A 526 -16.35 -25.86 -13.82
CA ARG A 526 -16.91 -25.31 -12.58
C ARG A 526 -17.35 -23.87 -12.83
N ILE A 527 -18.65 -23.62 -12.80
CA ILE A 527 -19.24 -22.35 -13.27
C ILE A 527 -19.91 -21.61 -12.11
N ALA A 528 -19.63 -20.33 -11.96
CA ALA A 528 -20.41 -19.42 -11.12
C ALA A 528 -21.28 -18.50 -11.97
N ILE A 529 -22.55 -18.35 -11.64
CA ILE A 529 -23.45 -17.35 -12.22
C ILE A 529 -23.85 -16.36 -11.13
N VAL A 530 -23.58 -15.08 -11.37
CA VAL A 530 -23.79 -13.99 -10.42
C VAL A 530 -24.74 -12.97 -11.04
N THR A 531 -25.73 -12.51 -10.27
CA THR A 531 -26.64 -11.43 -10.70
C THR A 531 -26.96 -10.48 -9.56
N TYR A 532 -27.33 -9.25 -9.86
CA TYR A 532 -27.58 -8.22 -8.86
C TYR A 532 -28.82 -8.48 -8.00
N THR A 533 -29.95 -8.88 -8.60
CA THR A 533 -31.24 -8.97 -7.88
C THR A 533 -31.61 -10.40 -7.49
N LEU A 534 -32.32 -10.56 -6.36
CA LEU A 534 -32.84 -11.86 -5.93
C LEU A 534 -33.91 -12.41 -6.87
N GLU A 535 -34.73 -11.55 -7.47
CA GLU A 535 -35.74 -11.97 -8.45
C GLU A 535 -35.07 -12.58 -9.69
N ASN A 536 -34.03 -11.94 -10.23
CA ASN A 536 -33.31 -12.48 -11.39
C ASN A 536 -32.55 -13.78 -11.04
N LEU A 537 -32.07 -13.91 -9.80
CA LEU A 537 -31.47 -15.16 -9.33
C LEU A 537 -32.47 -16.32 -9.34
N GLU A 538 -33.71 -16.07 -8.91
CA GLU A 538 -34.80 -17.04 -8.98
C GLU A 538 -35.27 -17.30 -10.42
N GLU A 539 -35.22 -16.30 -11.30
CA GLU A 539 -35.48 -16.48 -12.74
C GLU A 539 -34.43 -17.41 -13.39
N ILE A 540 -33.15 -17.21 -13.09
CA ILE A 540 -32.06 -18.10 -13.54
C ILE A 540 -32.31 -19.53 -13.03
N ARG A 541 -32.66 -19.69 -11.75
CA ARG A 541 -32.98 -21.00 -11.16
C ARG A 541 -34.15 -21.68 -11.88
N ARG A 542 -35.27 -20.98 -12.08
CA ARG A 542 -36.43 -21.51 -12.81
C ARG A 542 -36.09 -21.86 -14.26
N SER A 543 -35.20 -21.08 -14.89
CA SER A 543 -34.73 -21.37 -16.24
C SER A 543 -33.92 -22.68 -16.29
N PHE A 544 -33.07 -22.96 -15.30
CA PHE A 544 -32.44 -24.28 -15.16
C PHE A 544 -33.46 -25.39 -14.92
N GLU A 545 -34.43 -25.19 -14.02
CA GLU A 545 -35.48 -26.18 -13.76
C GLU A 545 -36.29 -26.49 -15.02
N ALA A 546 -36.59 -25.49 -15.85
CA ALA A 546 -37.32 -25.68 -17.10
C ALA A 546 -36.50 -26.41 -18.19
N HIS A 547 -35.19 -26.19 -18.27
CA HIS A 547 -34.35 -26.76 -19.34
C HIS A 547 -33.62 -28.06 -18.94
N ALA A 548 -33.39 -28.28 -17.64
CA ALA A 548 -32.58 -29.37 -17.12
C ALA A 548 -33.18 -30.05 -15.86
N GLY A 549 -34.36 -29.64 -15.40
CA GLY A 549 -35.04 -30.19 -14.22
C GLY A 549 -34.51 -29.67 -12.88
N ALA A 550 -33.23 -29.32 -12.78
CA ALA A 550 -32.61 -28.71 -11.62
C ALA A 550 -31.35 -27.92 -12.01
N VAL A 551 -30.81 -27.14 -11.06
CA VAL A 551 -29.48 -26.52 -11.22
C VAL A 551 -28.41 -27.62 -11.15
N PRO A 552 -27.56 -27.79 -12.18
CA PRO A 552 -26.51 -28.81 -12.17
C PRO A 552 -25.48 -28.61 -11.06
N ALA A 553 -24.87 -29.71 -10.59
CA ALA A 553 -23.90 -29.66 -9.48
C ALA A 553 -22.62 -28.85 -9.80
N HIS A 554 -22.24 -28.74 -11.07
CA HIS A 554 -21.09 -27.94 -11.52
C HIS A 554 -21.39 -26.44 -11.61
N VAL A 555 -22.65 -26.02 -11.39
CA VAL A 555 -23.09 -24.62 -11.47
C VAL A 555 -23.45 -24.09 -10.08
N THR A 556 -22.84 -22.98 -9.68
CA THR A 556 -23.17 -22.28 -8.43
C THR A 556 -23.81 -20.93 -8.73
N LEU A 557 -24.97 -20.66 -8.11
CA LEU A 557 -25.70 -19.40 -8.27
C LEU A 557 -25.48 -18.48 -7.07
N HIS A 558 -25.16 -17.21 -7.32
CA HIS A 558 -25.01 -16.17 -6.29
C HIS A 558 -25.78 -14.90 -6.64
N SER A 559 -26.34 -14.23 -5.63
CA SER A 559 -26.58 -12.79 -5.76
C SER A 559 -25.24 -12.04 -5.69
N TRP A 560 -25.15 -10.84 -6.26
CA TRP A 560 -23.93 -10.03 -6.26
C TRP A 560 -23.37 -9.82 -4.85
N TYR A 561 -24.20 -9.37 -3.92
CA TYR A 561 -23.80 -9.22 -2.52
C TYR A 561 -23.52 -10.54 -1.81
N GLY A 562 -24.18 -11.63 -2.22
CA GLY A 562 -23.88 -12.98 -1.74
C GLY A 562 -22.50 -13.45 -2.17
N PHE A 563 -22.14 -13.20 -3.43
CA PHE A 563 -20.82 -13.46 -4.00
C PHE A 563 -19.74 -12.65 -3.27
N LEU A 564 -19.92 -11.33 -3.15
CA LEU A 564 -19.01 -10.46 -2.40
C LEU A 564 -18.82 -10.96 -0.96
N LEU A 565 -19.91 -11.16 -0.22
CA LEU A 565 -19.82 -11.52 1.20
C LEU A 565 -19.17 -12.90 1.41
N ARG A 566 -19.61 -13.92 0.66
CA ARG A 566 -19.21 -15.31 0.90
C ARG A 566 -17.89 -15.68 0.27
N GLN A 567 -17.61 -15.15 -0.93
CA GLN A 567 -16.43 -15.53 -1.70
C GLN A 567 -15.28 -14.54 -1.54
N CYS A 568 -15.58 -13.24 -1.49
CA CYS A 568 -14.53 -12.22 -1.49
C CYS A 568 -14.18 -11.72 -0.07
N ILE A 569 -15.18 -11.58 0.80
CA ILE A 569 -15.03 -10.86 2.07
C ILE A 569 -14.76 -11.80 3.24
N ARG A 570 -15.68 -12.70 3.56
CA ARG A 570 -15.57 -13.55 4.77
C ARG A 570 -14.30 -14.41 4.85
N PRO A 571 -13.78 -15.01 3.76
CA PRO A 571 -12.55 -15.80 3.86
C PRO A 571 -11.32 -14.94 4.19
N TYR A 572 -11.35 -13.65 3.85
CA TYR A 572 -10.21 -12.74 3.91
C TYR A 572 -10.42 -11.55 4.85
N GLN A 573 -11.56 -11.48 5.55
CA GLN A 573 -11.89 -10.34 6.39
C GLN A 573 -10.84 -10.10 7.47
N ALA A 574 -10.13 -11.14 7.94
CA ALA A 574 -9.07 -11.00 8.93
C ALA A 574 -7.90 -10.12 8.47
N ALA A 575 -7.67 -10.00 7.16
CA ALA A 575 -6.67 -9.08 6.61
C ALA A 575 -7.01 -7.61 6.88
N LEU A 576 -8.30 -7.28 7.03
CA LEU A 576 -8.76 -5.90 7.13
C LEU A 576 -9.51 -5.59 8.44
N CYS A 577 -10.39 -6.49 8.89
CA CYS A 577 -11.19 -6.43 10.10
C CYS A 577 -11.34 -7.85 10.73
N PRO A 578 -10.43 -8.25 11.65
CA PRO A 578 -10.48 -9.56 12.31
C PRO A 578 -11.78 -9.79 13.09
N GLU A 579 -12.21 -8.76 13.82
CA GLU A 579 -13.45 -8.79 14.61
C GLU A 579 -14.27 -7.50 14.40
N PRO A 580 -15.61 -7.58 14.49
CA PRO A 580 -16.42 -8.80 14.60
C PRO A 580 -16.53 -9.57 13.27
N ARG A 581 -16.93 -10.86 13.33
CA ARG A 581 -17.26 -11.64 12.12
C ARG A 581 -18.40 -10.96 11.36
N ILE A 582 -18.24 -10.76 10.06
CA ILE A 582 -19.26 -10.09 9.23
C ILE A 582 -20.38 -11.09 8.92
N GLU A 583 -21.54 -10.88 9.54
CA GLU A 583 -22.67 -11.79 9.48
C GLU A 583 -23.55 -11.57 8.26
N THR A 584 -23.78 -10.33 7.84
CA THR A 584 -24.69 -10.06 6.72
C THR A 584 -24.44 -8.68 6.12
N ILE A 585 -25.12 -8.39 5.01
CA ILE A 585 -25.12 -7.10 4.35
C ILE A 585 -26.29 -6.27 4.90
N LEU A 586 -25.99 -5.04 5.30
CA LEU A 586 -26.93 -3.98 5.60
C LEU A 586 -27.13 -3.14 4.34
N PHE A 587 -28.30 -3.29 3.71
CA PHE A 587 -28.67 -2.51 2.54
C PHE A 587 -28.96 -1.07 2.92
N VAL A 588 -28.31 -0.14 2.23
CA VAL A 588 -28.49 1.31 2.41
C VAL A 588 -29.09 1.95 1.16
N GLU A 589 -30.02 2.88 1.37
CA GLU A 589 -30.55 3.71 0.30
C GLU A 589 -29.62 4.91 0.06
N GLY A 590 -28.96 4.94 -1.10
CA GLY A 590 -28.04 6.02 -1.46
C GLY A 590 -26.61 5.79 -0.96
N VAL A 591 -26.06 6.78 -0.24
CA VAL A 591 -24.69 6.73 0.31
C VAL A 591 -24.76 6.63 1.82
N THR A 592 -23.99 5.72 2.40
CA THR A 592 -23.88 5.61 3.86
C THR A 592 -23.41 6.94 4.46
N ASN A 593 -24.23 7.54 5.33
CA ASN A 593 -24.00 8.84 5.98
C ASN A 593 -22.90 8.82 7.08
N ASN A 594 -22.16 7.72 7.17
CA ASN A 594 -21.08 7.55 8.13
C ASN A 594 -19.79 8.17 7.59
N ARG A 595 -19.32 9.23 8.25
CA ARG A 595 -18.11 9.98 7.89
C ARG A 595 -16.82 9.41 8.48
N ALA A 596 -16.85 8.24 9.11
CA ALA A 596 -15.64 7.59 9.61
C ALA A 596 -14.63 7.44 8.47
N PRO A 597 -13.35 7.80 8.66
CA PRO A 597 -12.33 7.63 7.63
C PRO A 597 -12.08 6.14 7.36
N ARG A 598 -11.58 5.80 6.15
CA ARG A 598 -11.24 4.41 5.76
C ARG A 598 -10.22 3.73 6.68
N THR A 599 -9.48 4.51 7.47
CA THR A 599 -8.55 4.05 8.52
C THR A 599 -9.27 3.44 9.72
N GLN A 600 -10.48 3.90 10.04
CA GLN A 600 -11.32 3.30 11.09
C GLN A 600 -12.19 2.19 10.50
N VAL A 601 -11.55 1.08 10.09
CA VAL A 601 -12.18 0.01 9.30
C VAL A 601 -13.56 -0.42 9.81
N ALA A 602 -13.67 -0.90 11.06
CA ALA A 602 -14.94 -1.39 11.59
C ALA A 602 -16.04 -0.31 11.54
N ARG A 603 -15.71 0.92 11.93
CA ARG A 603 -16.66 2.05 11.88
C ARG A 603 -16.98 2.47 10.45
N HIS A 604 -16.03 2.36 9.52
CA HIS A 604 -16.26 2.72 8.13
C HIS A 604 -17.13 1.69 7.43
N TYR A 605 -16.84 0.39 7.54
CA TYR A 605 -17.52 -0.62 6.73
C TYR A 605 -18.73 -1.24 7.40
N LEU A 606 -18.84 -1.17 8.74
CA LEU A 606 -19.81 -1.95 9.49
C LEU A 606 -20.74 -1.08 10.37
N ALA A 607 -21.97 -1.57 10.53
CA ALA A 607 -22.92 -1.20 11.58
C ALA A 607 -23.09 -2.39 12.53
N GLY A 608 -22.22 -2.48 13.53
CA GLY A 608 -22.08 -3.68 14.36
C GLY A 608 -21.38 -4.80 13.60
N ASN A 609 -22.03 -5.95 13.42
CA ASN A 609 -21.53 -7.09 12.64
C ASN A 609 -22.09 -7.15 11.19
N ARG A 610 -22.79 -6.09 10.77
CA ARG A 610 -23.42 -5.99 9.43
C ARG A 610 -22.65 -5.01 8.56
N MET A 611 -22.39 -5.40 7.31
CA MET A 611 -21.61 -4.62 6.37
C MET A 611 -22.48 -3.74 5.48
N TYR A 612 -22.15 -2.46 5.36
CA TYR A 612 -22.87 -1.57 4.46
C TYR A 612 -22.75 -2.01 3.00
N SER A 613 -23.88 -2.15 2.30
CA SER A 613 -23.92 -2.62 0.91
C SER A 613 -23.10 -1.74 -0.05
N ASP A 614 -23.14 -0.42 0.14
CA ASP A 614 -22.41 0.54 -0.70
C ASP A 614 -20.89 0.51 -0.51
N ARG A 615 -20.39 -0.19 0.52
CA ARG A 615 -18.97 -0.31 0.85
C ARG A 615 -18.44 -1.75 0.72
N ALA A 616 -19.30 -2.72 0.39
CA ALA A 616 -18.94 -4.13 0.35
C ALA A 616 -17.88 -4.43 -0.71
N ALA A 617 -18.03 -3.88 -1.93
CA ALA A 617 -17.06 -4.06 -2.99
C ALA A 617 -15.71 -3.39 -2.69
N ASP A 618 -15.72 -2.20 -2.09
CA ASP A 618 -14.50 -1.55 -1.60
C ASP A 618 -13.77 -2.41 -0.56
N PHE A 619 -14.51 -3.00 0.38
CA PHE A 619 -13.94 -3.93 1.36
C PHE A 619 -13.32 -5.17 0.68
N ALA A 620 -14.00 -5.74 -0.32
CA ALA A 620 -13.51 -6.90 -1.06
C ALA A 620 -12.22 -6.59 -1.83
N VAL A 621 -12.18 -5.46 -2.54
CA VAL A 621 -10.98 -4.99 -3.27
C VAL A 621 -9.82 -4.78 -2.30
N ARG A 622 -10.07 -4.18 -1.14
CA ARG A 622 -9.03 -4.01 -0.12
C ARG A 622 -8.53 -5.31 0.48
N CYS A 623 -9.41 -6.30 0.67
CA CYS A 623 -8.98 -7.63 1.11
C CYS A 623 -8.03 -8.24 0.07
N ASP A 624 -8.37 -8.13 -1.22
CA ASP A 624 -7.51 -8.61 -2.31
C ASP A 624 -6.15 -7.89 -2.33
N GLU A 625 -6.13 -6.57 -2.19
CA GLU A 625 -4.90 -5.77 -2.11
C GLU A 625 -4.01 -6.17 -0.93
N LEU A 626 -4.59 -6.25 0.28
CA LEU A 626 -3.85 -6.57 1.50
C LEU A 626 -3.36 -8.02 1.55
N THR A 627 -4.02 -8.90 0.80
CA THR A 627 -3.64 -10.32 0.68
C THR A 627 -2.87 -10.61 -0.61
N GLN A 628 -2.39 -9.58 -1.32
CA GLN A 628 -1.59 -9.72 -2.53
C GLN A 628 -2.27 -10.61 -3.60
N GLY A 629 -3.56 -10.42 -3.85
CA GLY A 629 -4.30 -11.12 -4.89
C GLY A 629 -4.91 -12.46 -4.48
N GLN A 630 -4.81 -12.87 -3.20
CA GLN A 630 -5.32 -14.18 -2.78
C GLN A 630 -6.84 -14.33 -2.93
N VAL A 631 -7.62 -13.25 -2.90
CA VAL A 631 -9.06 -13.30 -3.12
C VAL A 631 -9.35 -13.79 -4.54
N VAL A 632 -8.73 -13.15 -5.53
CA VAL A 632 -8.85 -13.53 -6.95
C VAL A 632 -8.25 -14.91 -7.21
N ALA A 633 -7.08 -15.22 -6.65
CA ALA A 633 -6.44 -16.52 -6.82
C ALA A 633 -7.31 -17.70 -6.30
N ARG A 634 -7.99 -17.52 -5.16
CA ARG A 634 -8.93 -18.54 -4.65
C ARG A 634 -10.16 -18.67 -5.54
N LEU A 635 -10.68 -17.57 -6.08
CA LEU A 635 -11.79 -17.63 -7.03
C LEU A 635 -11.37 -18.41 -8.30
N ALA A 636 -10.17 -18.17 -8.82
CA ALA A 636 -9.62 -18.91 -9.95
C ALA A 636 -9.41 -20.40 -9.65
N ALA A 637 -9.00 -20.72 -8.42
CA ALA A 637 -8.93 -22.12 -7.98
C ALA A 637 -10.31 -22.79 -7.84
N MET A 638 -11.39 -22.03 -7.66
CA MET A 638 -12.74 -22.56 -7.45
C MET A 638 -13.56 -22.67 -8.74
N TYR A 639 -13.42 -21.71 -9.65
CA TYR A 639 -14.25 -21.58 -10.83
C TYR A 639 -13.39 -21.48 -12.08
N ASP A 640 -13.74 -22.28 -13.09
CA ASP A 640 -13.14 -22.17 -14.41
C ASP A 640 -13.81 -21.04 -15.22
N GLU A 641 -15.10 -20.77 -14.93
CA GLU A 641 -15.87 -19.71 -15.59
C GLU A 641 -16.75 -18.92 -14.61
N LEU A 642 -16.90 -17.61 -14.88
CA LEU A 642 -17.74 -16.70 -14.11
C LEU A 642 -18.65 -15.88 -15.03
N TYR A 643 -19.96 -16.08 -14.90
CA TYR A 643 -20.96 -15.32 -15.64
C TYR A 643 -21.59 -14.26 -14.75
N ILE A 644 -21.50 -13.00 -15.15
CA ILE A 644 -22.05 -11.87 -14.40
C ILE A 644 -23.17 -11.25 -15.22
N ASP A 645 -24.41 -11.50 -14.81
CA ASP A 645 -25.62 -10.94 -15.42
C ASP A 645 -26.01 -9.61 -14.76
N GLU A 646 -26.76 -8.79 -15.49
CA GLU A 646 -27.17 -7.43 -15.09
C GLU A 646 -25.97 -6.50 -14.78
N VAL A 647 -24.89 -6.61 -15.56
CA VAL A 647 -23.65 -5.83 -15.33
C VAL A 647 -23.88 -4.31 -15.33
N GLN A 648 -24.93 -3.82 -15.98
CA GLN A 648 -25.29 -2.40 -15.98
C GLN A 648 -25.69 -1.83 -14.62
N ASP A 649 -26.04 -2.69 -13.66
CA ASP A 649 -26.40 -2.28 -12.30
C ASP A 649 -25.15 -2.17 -11.39
N LEU A 650 -23.97 -2.63 -11.85
CA LEU A 650 -22.70 -2.50 -11.11
C LEU A 650 -22.16 -1.06 -11.19
N ALA A 651 -21.55 -0.58 -10.10
CA ALA A 651 -21.00 0.77 -10.02
C ALA A 651 -19.83 0.87 -9.04
N GLY A 652 -19.01 1.92 -9.13
CA GLY A 652 -17.95 2.16 -8.16
C GLY A 652 -16.96 1.01 -8.07
N PHE A 653 -16.61 0.61 -6.85
CA PHE A 653 -15.63 -0.46 -6.59
C PHE A 653 -16.04 -1.85 -7.09
N ASP A 654 -17.30 -2.04 -7.49
CA ASP A 654 -17.70 -3.28 -8.19
C ASP A 654 -16.92 -3.42 -9.50
N LEU A 655 -16.70 -2.32 -10.22
CA LEU A 655 -15.97 -2.31 -11.49
C LEU A 655 -14.48 -2.52 -11.28
N ASP A 656 -13.89 -2.01 -10.18
CA ASP A 656 -12.51 -2.32 -9.78
C ASP A 656 -12.34 -3.85 -9.54
N LEU A 657 -13.31 -4.48 -8.86
CA LEU A 657 -13.28 -5.93 -8.64
C LEU A 657 -13.44 -6.72 -9.94
N VAL A 658 -14.35 -6.31 -10.83
CA VAL A 658 -14.53 -6.97 -12.14
C VAL A 658 -13.26 -6.85 -12.97
N GLU A 659 -12.62 -5.68 -13.04
CA GLU A 659 -11.36 -5.50 -13.77
C GLU A 659 -10.25 -6.41 -13.24
N ARG A 660 -10.14 -6.58 -11.90
CA ARG A 660 -9.19 -7.53 -11.29
C ARG A 660 -9.48 -8.98 -11.68
N LEU A 661 -10.77 -9.35 -11.73
CA LEU A 661 -11.18 -10.68 -12.15
C LEU A 661 -10.88 -10.91 -13.65
N LEU A 662 -11.06 -9.90 -14.51
CA LEU A 662 -10.73 -10.00 -15.94
C LEU A 662 -9.24 -10.26 -16.19
N LYS A 663 -8.36 -9.84 -15.27
CA LYS A 663 -6.91 -10.11 -15.32
C LYS A 663 -6.52 -11.49 -14.75
N SER A 664 -7.49 -12.29 -14.31
CA SER A 664 -7.25 -13.63 -13.76
C SER A 664 -7.38 -14.73 -14.82
N GLU A 665 -7.07 -15.97 -14.45
CA GLU A 665 -7.22 -17.15 -15.31
C GLU A 665 -8.69 -17.59 -15.51
N ILE A 666 -9.65 -16.99 -14.79
CA ILE A 666 -11.07 -17.31 -14.92
C ILE A 666 -11.59 -16.80 -16.27
N ALA A 667 -12.33 -17.62 -17.02
CA ALA A 667 -13.05 -17.14 -18.20
C ALA A 667 -14.33 -16.40 -17.80
N ILE A 668 -14.40 -15.09 -18.06
CA ILE A 668 -15.49 -14.23 -17.58
C ILE A 668 -16.45 -13.85 -18.69
N THR A 669 -17.76 -14.01 -18.47
CA THR A 669 -18.78 -13.47 -19.39
C THR A 669 -19.64 -12.45 -18.65
N LEU A 670 -19.49 -11.17 -19.01
CA LEU A 670 -20.33 -10.07 -18.52
C LEU A 670 -21.53 -9.92 -19.47
N VAL A 671 -22.75 -9.88 -18.93
CA VAL A 671 -23.97 -9.74 -19.72
C VAL A 671 -24.83 -8.63 -19.15
N GLY A 672 -25.34 -7.76 -20.01
CA GLY A 672 -26.23 -6.70 -19.56
C GLY A 672 -26.81 -5.84 -20.67
N ASP A 673 -27.64 -4.89 -20.25
CA ASP A 673 -28.26 -3.89 -21.11
C ASP A 673 -28.10 -2.51 -20.48
N THR A 674 -27.18 -1.70 -21.01
CA THR A 674 -26.89 -0.37 -20.44
C THR A 674 -28.08 0.60 -20.54
N ARG A 675 -29.10 0.31 -21.37
CA ARG A 675 -30.37 1.05 -21.42
C ARG A 675 -31.30 0.73 -20.24
N GLN A 676 -31.08 -0.38 -19.53
CA GLN A 676 -31.88 -0.85 -18.39
C GLN A 676 -31.28 -0.54 -17.01
N ALA A 677 -30.33 0.40 -16.92
CA ALA A 677 -29.68 0.77 -15.66
C ALA A 677 -30.61 1.58 -14.74
N THR A 678 -31.61 0.93 -14.16
CA THR A 678 -32.57 1.51 -13.21
C THR A 678 -32.10 1.44 -11.77
N TYR A 679 -31.13 0.56 -11.48
CA TYR A 679 -30.53 0.38 -10.17
C TYR A 679 -29.02 0.65 -10.24
N ALA A 680 -28.44 0.89 -9.07
CA ALA A 680 -27.00 0.89 -8.90
C ALA A 680 -26.70 0.19 -7.57
N THR A 681 -25.69 -0.68 -7.57
CA THR A 681 -25.14 -1.32 -6.37
C THR A 681 -24.65 -0.31 -5.33
N ASN A 682 -24.15 0.84 -5.77
CA ASN A 682 -23.72 1.94 -4.93
C ASN A 682 -23.63 3.26 -5.70
N TYR A 683 -23.52 4.36 -4.94
CA TYR A 683 -23.42 5.73 -5.46
C TYR A 683 -22.04 6.38 -5.23
N ALA A 684 -20.98 5.59 -5.07
CA ALA A 684 -19.61 6.09 -4.86
C ALA A 684 -19.12 7.02 -5.99
N GLN A 685 -18.19 7.93 -5.71
CA GLN A 685 -17.64 8.83 -6.76
C GLN A 685 -16.74 8.09 -7.77
N ARG A 686 -16.14 6.98 -7.35
CA ARG A 686 -15.33 6.09 -8.19
C ARG A 686 -16.14 5.62 -9.40
N TYR A 687 -15.59 5.74 -10.61
CA TYR A 687 -16.24 5.42 -11.90
C TYR A 687 -17.63 6.06 -12.11
N SER A 688 -17.94 7.17 -11.42
CA SER A 688 -19.26 7.82 -11.53
C SER A 688 -19.59 8.27 -12.97
N GLN A 689 -18.58 8.55 -13.79
CA GLN A 689 -18.72 8.92 -15.20
C GLN A 689 -19.21 7.78 -16.10
N TYR A 690 -18.98 6.51 -15.71
CA TYR A 690 -19.34 5.32 -16.49
C TYR A 690 -20.65 4.66 -16.02
N ARG A 691 -21.54 5.41 -15.37
CA ARG A 691 -22.83 4.87 -14.91
C ARG A 691 -23.85 4.75 -16.03
N GLY A 692 -24.68 3.71 -15.93
CA GLY A 692 -25.80 3.46 -16.81
C GLY A 692 -25.40 3.34 -18.28
N PRO A 693 -25.95 4.16 -19.19
CA PRO A 693 -25.64 4.06 -20.63
C PRO A 693 -24.14 4.24 -20.92
N ASN A 694 -23.43 5.03 -20.10
CA ASN A 694 -22.00 5.30 -20.27
C ASN A 694 -21.10 4.11 -19.92
N LEU A 695 -21.63 3.05 -19.31
CA LEU A 695 -20.83 1.86 -18.96
C LEU A 695 -20.26 1.18 -20.22
N ALA A 696 -20.95 1.31 -21.36
CA ALA A 696 -20.45 0.82 -22.63
C ALA A 696 -19.09 1.42 -23.02
N ALA A 697 -18.79 2.67 -22.63
CA ALA A 697 -17.50 3.29 -22.88
C ALA A 697 -16.38 2.65 -22.04
N LEU A 698 -16.67 2.21 -20.81
CA LEU A 698 -15.70 1.47 -20.01
C LEU A 698 -15.38 0.11 -20.63
N PHE A 699 -16.38 -0.58 -21.18
CA PHE A 699 -16.15 -1.85 -21.86
C PHE A 699 -15.33 -1.71 -23.14
N GLN A 700 -15.46 -0.60 -23.85
CA GLN A 700 -14.59 -0.28 -24.98
C GLN A 700 -13.13 -0.04 -24.54
N ILE A 701 -12.92 0.59 -23.37
CA ILE A 701 -11.59 0.73 -22.79
C ILE A 701 -11.02 -0.64 -22.43
N TRP A 702 -11.79 -1.49 -21.74
CA TRP A 702 -11.34 -2.85 -21.41
C TRP A 702 -11.07 -3.72 -22.64
N GLU A 703 -11.80 -3.53 -23.74
CA GLU A 703 -11.50 -4.19 -25.01
C GLU A 703 -10.20 -3.69 -25.64
N ALA A 704 -9.98 -2.36 -25.65
CA ALA A 704 -8.73 -1.77 -26.13
C ALA A 704 -7.52 -2.21 -25.30
N ASP A 705 -7.70 -2.39 -23.98
CA ASP A 705 -6.68 -2.89 -23.05
C ASP A 705 -6.49 -4.43 -23.14
N GLY A 706 -7.16 -5.11 -24.08
CA GLY A 706 -7.05 -6.55 -24.27
C GLY A 706 -7.71 -7.41 -23.18
N LEU A 707 -8.45 -6.80 -22.25
CA LEU A 707 -9.04 -7.50 -21.09
C LEU A 707 -10.25 -8.35 -21.47
N CYS A 708 -11.01 -7.97 -22.51
CA CYS A 708 -12.21 -8.68 -22.95
C CYS A 708 -12.55 -8.38 -24.41
N ARG A 709 -13.46 -9.18 -24.99
CA ARG A 709 -14.11 -8.88 -26.28
C ARG A 709 -15.53 -8.34 -26.08
N LEU A 710 -15.90 -7.31 -26.83
CA LEU A 710 -17.24 -6.73 -26.82
C LEU A 710 -18.10 -7.31 -27.97
N ASP A 711 -19.24 -7.92 -27.63
CA ASP A 711 -20.23 -8.39 -28.61
C ASP A 711 -21.59 -7.72 -28.38
N HIS A 712 -22.28 -7.38 -29.48
CA HIS A 712 -23.61 -6.77 -29.44
C HIS A 712 -24.71 -7.77 -29.81
N ARG A 713 -25.78 -7.83 -29.01
CA ARG A 713 -27.00 -8.60 -29.32
C ARG A 713 -28.20 -7.66 -29.42
N LEU A 714 -28.47 -7.19 -30.63
CA LEU A 714 -29.47 -6.17 -30.92
C LEU A 714 -30.86 -6.72 -31.27
N THR A 715 -31.07 -8.04 -31.19
CA THR A 715 -32.36 -8.68 -31.48
C THR A 715 -33.16 -8.89 -30.20
N SER A 716 -34.37 -8.32 -30.10
CA SER A 716 -35.34 -8.63 -29.05
C SER A 716 -36.24 -9.80 -29.46
N LEU A 717 -36.23 -10.89 -28.72
CA LEU A 717 -37.15 -12.02 -28.93
C LEU A 717 -38.50 -11.81 -28.24
N ARG A 718 -38.69 -10.66 -27.59
CA ARG A 718 -39.87 -10.32 -26.79
C ARG A 718 -40.77 -9.33 -27.51
N CYS A 719 -40.26 -8.13 -27.78
CA CYS A 719 -41.07 -6.99 -28.18
C CYS A 719 -41.26 -6.96 -29.70
N VAL A 720 -42.47 -6.63 -30.18
CA VAL A 720 -42.68 -6.28 -31.59
C VAL A 720 -41.87 -5.03 -32.00
N GLN A 721 -41.65 -4.83 -33.30
CA GLN A 721 -40.77 -3.78 -33.81
C GLN A 721 -41.21 -2.37 -33.39
N ALA A 722 -42.50 -2.06 -33.40
CA ALA A 722 -43.03 -0.76 -32.98
C ALA A 722 -42.65 -0.40 -31.53
N LEU A 723 -42.60 -1.40 -30.64
CA LEU A 723 -42.19 -1.19 -29.24
C LEU A 723 -40.67 -1.04 -29.11
N CYS A 724 -39.89 -1.76 -29.91
CA CYS A 724 -38.44 -1.59 -30.00
C CYS A 724 -38.10 -0.17 -30.47
N ASP A 725 -38.73 0.29 -31.55
CA ASP A 725 -38.53 1.62 -32.11
C ASP A 725 -38.89 2.71 -31.10
N MET A 726 -40.03 2.59 -30.41
CA MET A 726 -40.44 3.55 -29.36
C MET A 726 -39.49 3.55 -28.16
N ALA A 727 -38.90 2.40 -27.79
CA ALA A 727 -37.96 2.34 -26.70
C ALA A 727 -36.60 2.96 -27.09
N ASP A 728 -36.18 2.77 -28.33
CA ASP A 728 -34.88 3.23 -28.83
C ASP A 728 -34.82 4.74 -29.12
N THR A 729 -35.96 5.41 -29.31
CA THR A 729 -36.00 6.89 -29.35
C THR A 729 -35.46 7.52 -28.07
N LEU A 730 -35.50 6.82 -26.93
CA LEU A 730 -34.92 7.28 -25.67
C LEU A 730 -33.37 7.29 -25.70
N TYR A 731 -32.75 6.58 -26.66
CA TYR A 731 -31.30 6.43 -26.79
C TYR A 731 -30.86 6.57 -28.27
N PRO A 732 -31.01 7.76 -28.87
CA PRO A 732 -30.77 7.94 -30.31
C PRO A 732 -29.32 7.70 -30.74
N GLN A 733 -28.37 7.78 -29.81
CA GLN A 733 -26.94 7.56 -30.05
C GLN A 733 -26.53 6.07 -30.00
N MET A 734 -27.43 5.16 -29.64
CA MET A 734 -27.13 3.73 -29.50
C MET A 734 -27.71 2.92 -30.69
N PRO A 735 -27.15 1.72 -30.97
CA PRO A 735 -27.62 0.90 -32.10
C PRO A 735 -29.09 0.49 -31.99
N ARG A 736 -29.86 0.55 -33.08
CA ARG A 736 -31.28 0.18 -33.05
C ARG A 736 -31.50 -1.31 -32.81
N THR A 737 -32.57 -1.61 -32.10
CA THR A 737 -33.05 -2.95 -31.74
C THR A 737 -33.95 -3.48 -32.84
N GLN A 738 -33.73 -4.73 -33.23
CA GLN A 738 -34.59 -5.44 -34.18
C GLN A 738 -35.49 -6.42 -33.43
N SER A 739 -36.76 -6.47 -33.79
CA SER A 739 -37.69 -7.47 -33.27
C SER A 739 -37.47 -8.81 -33.96
N GLY A 740 -37.26 -9.85 -33.15
CA GLY A 740 -37.44 -11.24 -33.54
C GLY A 740 -38.84 -11.77 -33.19
N ASN A 741 -39.72 -10.96 -32.60
CA ASN A 741 -41.12 -11.31 -32.41
C ASN A 741 -41.93 -10.97 -33.68
N GLY A 742 -42.34 -12.00 -34.41
CA GLY A 742 -43.20 -11.89 -35.60
C GLY A 742 -44.65 -12.35 -35.36
N GLU A 743 -45.05 -12.60 -34.11
CA GLU A 743 -46.43 -12.99 -33.79
C GLU A 743 -47.38 -11.79 -34.00
N VAL A 744 -48.50 -12.02 -34.69
CA VAL A 744 -49.54 -11.01 -34.94
C VAL A 744 -50.79 -11.40 -34.16
N THR A 745 -51.25 -10.54 -33.26
CA THR A 745 -52.40 -10.78 -32.38
C THR A 745 -53.60 -9.88 -32.67
N GLY A 746 -53.46 -8.94 -33.61
CA GLY A 746 -54.49 -7.95 -33.96
C GLY A 746 -54.52 -6.74 -33.02
N HIS A 747 -53.78 -6.79 -31.91
CA HIS A 747 -53.58 -5.68 -30.99
C HIS A 747 -52.09 -5.58 -30.64
N ASP A 748 -51.30 -5.09 -31.60
CA ASP A 748 -49.84 -5.10 -31.59
C ASP A 748 -49.30 -3.67 -31.83
N GLY A 749 -48.34 -3.23 -31.01
CA GLY A 749 -47.76 -1.89 -31.09
C GLY A 749 -48.29 -0.91 -30.03
N ILE A 750 -48.45 0.36 -30.42
CA ILE A 750 -48.68 1.48 -29.49
C ILE A 750 -50.14 1.91 -29.55
N TYR A 751 -50.82 1.95 -28.41
CA TYR A 751 -52.24 2.33 -28.32
C TYR A 751 -52.46 3.51 -27.37
N LEU A 752 -53.45 4.34 -27.67
CA LEU A 752 -53.97 5.37 -26.77
C LEU A 752 -55.38 5.00 -26.35
N VAL A 753 -55.61 4.96 -25.05
CA VAL A 753 -56.90 4.62 -24.44
C VAL A 753 -57.41 5.88 -23.76
N ALA A 754 -58.59 6.36 -24.16
CA ALA A 754 -59.19 7.50 -23.48
C ALA A 754 -59.54 7.11 -22.03
N PRO A 755 -59.46 8.03 -21.04
CA PRO A 755 -59.77 7.71 -19.65
C PRO A 755 -61.15 7.05 -19.44
N GLY A 756 -62.15 7.40 -20.27
CA GLY A 756 -63.48 6.79 -20.23
C GLY A 756 -63.52 5.34 -20.72
N ASP A 757 -62.57 4.92 -21.55
CA ASP A 757 -62.54 3.59 -22.19
C ASP A 757 -61.66 2.59 -21.45
N VAL A 758 -61.01 3.00 -20.35
CA VAL A 758 -60.10 2.15 -19.57
C VAL A 758 -60.80 0.88 -19.08
N ALA A 759 -62.04 0.98 -18.62
CA ALA A 759 -62.79 -0.18 -18.14
C ALA A 759 -63.03 -1.22 -19.24
N ALA A 760 -63.44 -0.77 -20.43
CA ALA A 760 -63.64 -1.63 -21.59
C ALA A 760 -62.31 -2.27 -22.04
N TYR A 761 -61.24 -1.48 -22.10
CA TYR A 761 -59.90 -1.96 -22.46
C TYR A 761 -59.37 -3.03 -21.49
N MET A 762 -59.60 -2.84 -20.18
CA MET A 762 -59.24 -3.81 -19.15
C MET A 762 -60.01 -5.13 -19.31
N GLN A 763 -61.28 -5.08 -19.70
CA GLN A 763 -62.12 -6.25 -19.93
C GLN A 763 -61.71 -7.00 -21.21
N GLU A 764 -61.39 -6.28 -22.29
CA GLU A 764 -61.06 -6.89 -23.58
C GLU A 764 -59.67 -7.53 -23.60
N PHE A 765 -58.65 -6.84 -23.06
CA PHE A 765 -57.24 -7.25 -23.23
C PHE A 765 -56.55 -7.72 -21.96
N ALA A 766 -57.17 -7.55 -20.78
CA ALA A 766 -56.60 -7.86 -19.46
C ALA A 766 -55.11 -7.47 -19.32
N PRO A 767 -54.73 -6.23 -19.64
CA PRO A 767 -53.32 -5.80 -19.65
C PRO A 767 -52.77 -5.72 -18.22
N THR A 768 -51.46 -5.84 -18.09
CA THR A 768 -50.79 -5.49 -16.81
C THR A 768 -50.63 -3.98 -16.71
N VAL A 769 -51.15 -3.38 -15.63
CA VAL A 769 -51.01 -1.94 -15.41
C VAL A 769 -49.63 -1.62 -14.83
N LEU A 770 -48.91 -0.73 -15.50
CA LEU A 770 -47.62 -0.20 -15.03
C LEU A 770 -47.73 1.28 -14.68
N ARG A 771 -46.95 1.69 -13.67
CA ARG A 771 -46.87 3.09 -13.22
C ARG A 771 -45.45 3.52 -12.90
N HIS A 772 -45.17 4.81 -13.01
CA HIS A 772 -43.84 5.37 -12.75
C HIS A 772 -43.37 5.14 -11.30
N ASP A 773 -44.21 5.51 -10.33
CA ASP A 773 -43.97 5.28 -8.90
C ASP A 773 -45.30 5.13 -8.12
N ARG A 774 -45.23 4.82 -6.82
CA ARG A 774 -46.42 4.54 -5.99
C ARG A 774 -47.39 5.72 -5.86
N ARG A 775 -46.94 6.95 -6.11
CA ARG A 775 -47.76 8.17 -6.02
C ARG A 775 -48.60 8.40 -7.28
N GLN A 776 -48.25 7.75 -8.38
CA GLN A 776 -49.04 7.83 -9.61
C GLN A 776 -50.37 7.08 -9.39
N ALA A 777 -51.47 7.83 -9.51
CA ALA A 777 -52.81 7.27 -9.48
C ALA A 777 -53.07 6.43 -10.74
N CYS A 778 -53.79 5.32 -10.58
CA CYS A 778 -54.16 4.38 -11.63
C CYS A 778 -55.64 3.98 -11.50
N ASP A 779 -56.50 4.92 -11.08
CA ASP A 779 -57.95 4.75 -10.97
C ASP A 779 -58.40 3.51 -10.18
N GLY A 780 -57.65 3.18 -9.11
CA GLY A 780 -57.94 2.02 -8.25
C GLY A 780 -57.48 0.66 -8.80
N LEU A 781 -56.91 0.60 -10.00
CA LEU A 781 -56.42 -0.64 -10.61
C LEU A 781 -55.12 -1.13 -9.96
N PRO A 782 -54.91 -2.46 -9.82
CA PRO A 782 -53.65 -3.03 -9.37
C PRO A 782 -52.52 -2.69 -10.35
N ALA A 783 -51.51 -1.95 -9.88
CA ALA A 783 -50.42 -1.45 -10.72
C ALA A 783 -49.03 -1.80 -10.19
N VAL A 784 -48.13 -2.18 -11.09
CA VAL A 784 -46.72 -2.50 -10.81
C VAL A 784 -45.83 -1.30 -11.15
N ASN A 785 -44.89 -0.95 -10.28
CA ASN A 785 -43.97 0.17 -10.54
C ASN A 785 -42.93 -0.22 -11.61
N PHE A 786 -42.46 0.76 -12.40
CA PHE A 786 -41.46 0.53 -13.46
C PHE A 786 -40.17 -0.15 -12.98
N GLY A 787 -39.72 0.12 -11.75
CA GLY A 787 -38.57 -0.60 -11.19
C GLY A 787 -38.88 -2.07 -10.89
N GLN A 788 -40.07 -2.35 -10.35
CA GLN A 788 -40.49 -3.70 -9.94
C GLN A 788 -40.81 -4.63 -11.11
N CYS A 789 -41.06 -4.08 -12.30
CA CYS A 789 -41.34 -4.90 -13.48
C CYS A 789 -40.07 -5.35 -14.22
N LYS A 790 -38.88 -4.83 -13.88
CA LYS A 790 -37.60 -5.29 -14.45
C LYS A 790 -37.47 -6.82 -14.28
N GLY A 791 -36.91 -7.50 -15.28
CA GLY A 791 -36.88 -8.97 -15.38
C GLY A 791 -38.16 -9.61 -15.94
N ARG A 792 -39.34 -9.04 -15.70
CA ARG A 792 -40.62 -9.65 -16.10
C ARG A 792 -40.97 -9.46 -17.57
N THR A 793 -41.90 -10.28 -18.06
CA THR A 793 -42.49 -10.21 -19.41
C THR A 793 -44.01 -10.28 -19.29
N TYR A 794 -44.73 -9.43 -20.02
CA TYR A 794 -46.19 -9.42 -20.08
C TYR A 794 -46.67 -9.46 -21.52
N SER A 795 -47.84 -10.05 -21.78
CA SER A 795 -48.41 -10.04 -23.14
C SER A 795 -48.73 -8.62 -23.59
N ARG A 796 -49.43 -7.85 -22.75
CA ARG A 796 -49.86 -6.46 -23.00
C ARG A 796 -49.72 -5.62 -21.74
N VAL A 797 -49.41 -4.34 -21.90
CA VAL A 797 -49.21 -3.39 -20.82
C VAL A 797 -50.10 -2.16 -21.00
N LEU A 798 -50.66 -1.65 -19.90
CA LEU A 798 -51.36 -0.36 -19.84
C LEU A 798 -50.57 0.59 -18.92
N ILE A 799 -50.26 1.80 -19.37
CA ILE A 799 -49.46 2.78 -18.62
C ILE A 799 -50.29 4.03 -18.35
N PHE A 800 -50.34 4.44 -17.08
CA PHE A 800 -50.83 5.76 -16.68
C PHE A 800 -49.68 6.76 -16.76
N PRO A 801 -49.71 7.72 -17.72
CA PRO A 801 -48.59 8.62 -17.93
C PRO A 801 -48.49 9.65 -16.81
N ASN A 802 -47.26 9.87 -16.32
CA ASN A 802 -46.92 11.01 -15.49
C ASN A 802 -46.59 12.22 -16.39
N GLY A 803 -46.42 13.41 -15.79
CA GLY A 803 -46.16 14.66 -16.55
C GLY A 803 -45.08 14.54 -17.66
N PRO A 804 -43.87 14.04 -17.36
CA PRO A 804 -42.83 13.80 -18.37
C PRO A 804 -43.27 12.91 -19.52
N LEU A 805 -43.93 11.77 -19.22
CA LEU A 805 -44.43 10.85 -20.25
C LEU A 805 -45.54 11.46 -21.08
N THR A 806 -46.48 12.18 -20.46
CA THR A 806 -47.52 12.92 -21.17
C THR A 806 -46.93 13.92 -22.16
N GLN A 807 -45.87 14.63 -21.75
CA GLN A 807 -45.18 15.56 -22.64
C GLN A 807 -44.48 14.82 -23.80
N TYR A 808 -43.80 13.71 -23.51
CA TYR A 808 -43.17 12.86 -24.51
C TYR A 808 -44.18 12.31 -25.53
N LEU A 809 -45.35 11.83 -25.08
CA LEU A 809 -46.43 11.39 -25.98
C LEU A 809 -46.85 12.52 -26.92
N ARG A 810 -46.98 13.75 -26.40
CA ARG A 810 -47.41 14.92 -27.19
C ARG A 810 -46.38 15.39 -28.21
N THR A 811 -45.08 15.32 -27.91
CA THR A 811 -44.03 15.95 -28.72
C THR A 811 -43.07 14.98 -29.40
N ALA A 812 -43.09 13.69 -29.04
CA ALA A 812 -42.10 12.68 -29.41
C ALA A 812 -40.64 13.08 -29.09
N ASP A 813 -40.47 14.02 -28.14
CA ASP A 813 -39.17 14.58 -27.75
C ASP A 813 -38.63 13.82 -26.52
N ALA A 814 -37.66 12.94 -26.76
CA ALA A 814 -37.04 12.12 -25.71
C ALA A 814 -36.39 12.96 -24.59
N ALA A 815 -36.01 14.22 -24.85
CA ALA A 815 -35.45 15.10 -23.83
C ALA A 815 -36.45 15.43 -22.69
N ARG A 816 -37.74 15.16 -22.90
CA ARG A 816 -38.79 15.37 -21.88
C ARG A 816 -38.86 14.26 -20.84
N ILE A 817 -38.24 13.12 -21.11
CA ILE A 817 -38.22 11.97 -20.21
C ILE A 817 -37.12 12.15 -19.16
N THR A 818 -37.52 12.30 -17.89
CA THR A 818 -36.61 12.32 -16.74
C THR A 818 -36.38 10.89 -16.24
N ALA A 819 -35.14 10.42 -16.22
CA ALA A 819 -34.76 9.01 -16.00
C ALA A 819 -35.18 8.02 -17.11
N PRO A 820 -34.64 8.15 -18.34
CA PRO A 820 -34.89 7.27 -19.48
C PRO A 820 -34.87 5.75 -19.18
N PRO A 821 -33.97 5.20 -18.34
CA PRO A 821 -33.93 3.75 -18.09
C PRO A 821 -35.25 3.17 -17.57
N LYS A 822 -36.00 3.93 -16.75
CA LYS A 822 -37.27 3.45 -16.18
C LYS A 822 -38.35 3.29 -17.26
N TYR A 823 -38.42 4.24 -18.20
CA TYR A 823 -39.38 4.19 -19.30
C TYR A 823 -38.97 3.14 -20.33
N TYR A 824 -37.67 3.03 -20.63
CA TYR A 824 -37.14 1.96 -21.47
C TYR A 824 -37.51 0.58 -20.91
N VAL A 825 -37.32 0.36 -19.61
CA VAL A 825 -37.76 -0.88 -18.95
C VAL A 825 -39.26 -1.06 -19.12
N ALA A 826 -40.09 -0.06 -18.82
CA ALA A 826 -41.55 -0.16 -18.92
C ALA A 826 -42.04 -0.50 -20.34
N PHE A 827 -41.50 0.17 -21.36
CA PHE A 827 -41.88 -0.03 -22.77
C PHE A 827 -41.47 -1.42 -23.27
N THR A 828 -40.36 -1.96 -22.76
CA THR A 828 -39.80 -3.25 -23.18
C THR A 828 -40.27 -4.46 -22.36
N ARG A 829 -41.28 -4.29 -21.48
CA ARG A 829 -41.90 -5.42 -20.76
C ARG A 829 -42.99 -6.12 -21.57
N ALA A 830 -43.64 -5.40 -22.48
CA ALA A 830 -44.72 -5.93 -23.30
C ALA A 830 -44.20 -6.77 -24.46
N ARG A 831 -44.88 -7.88 -24.74
CA ARG A 831 -44.62 -8.73 -25.89
C ARG A 831 -45.30 -8.15 -27.15
N GLN A 832 -46.59 -7.80 -27.02
CA GLN A 832 -47.44 -7.36 -28.13
C GLN A 832 -47.73 -5.87 -28.14
N SER A 833 -48.28 -5.31 -27.06
CA SER A 833 -48.70 -3.90 -27.06
C SER A 833 -48.43 -3.14 -25.76
N VAL A 834 -48.20 -1.84 -25.93
CA VAL A 834 -48.18 -0.84 -24.84
C VAL A 834 -49.28 0.18 -25.13
N ALA A 835 -50.23 0.26 -24.21
CA ALA A 835 -51.30 1.25 -24.23
C ALA A 835 -51.02 2.36 -23.22
N PHE A 836 -51.38 3.60 -23.54
CA PHE A 836 -51.29 4.75 -22.67
C PHE A 836 -52.68 5.32 -22.38
N VAL A 837 -52.99 5.58 -21.11
CA VAL A 837 -54.23 6.30 -20.73
C VAL A 837 -54.07 7.78 -21.05
N TYR A 838 -54.46 8.19 -22.25
CA TYR A 838 -54.22 9.52 -22.80
C TYR A 838 -55.21 9.85 -23.92
N ALA A 839 -55.85 11.02 -23.84
CA ALA A 839 -56.84 11.50 -24.82
C ALA A 839 -56.37 12.73 -25.64
N GLY A 840 -55.11 13.13 -25.49
CA GLY A 840 -54.55 14.28 -26.22
C GLY A 840 -53.92 13.91 -27.56
N ALA A 841 -53.45 14.91 -28.31
CA ALA A 841 -52.66 14.69 -29.52
C ALA A 841 -51.36 13.95 -29.17
N CYS A 842 -51.01 12.94 -29.98
CA CYS A 842 -49.81 12.12 -29.82
C CYS A 842 -48.93 12.24 -31.07
N ALA A 843 -47.64 12.47 -30.86
CA ALA A 843 -46.64 12.60 -31.91
C ALA A 843 -45.84 11.31 -32.15
N LEU A 844 -46.07 10.24 -31.36
CA LEU A 844 -45.36 8.99 -31.56
C LEU A 844 -45.75 8.32 -32.88
N PRO A 845 -44.79 7.85 -33.68
CA PRO A 845 -45.09 7.19 -34.95
C PRO A 845 -45.78 5.83 -34.72
N GLY A 846 -46.75 5.50 -35.56
CA GLY A 846 -47.43 4.20 -35.54
C GLY A 846 -48.39 3.98 -34.36
N HIS A 847 -48.75 5.02 -33.59
CA HIS A 847 -49.77 4.91 -32.56
C HIS A 847 -51.17 4.73 -33.15
N GLN A 848 -52.03 4.02 -32.41
CA GLN A 848 -53.43 3.80 -32.75
C GLN A 848 -54.33 4.27 -31.61
N LEU A 849 -55.54 4.71 -31.94
CA LEU A 849 -56.56 4.99 -30.93
C LEU A 849 -57.33 3.69 -30.65
N TYR A 850 -57.45 3.34 -29.37
CA TYR A 850 -58.36 2.28 -28.97
C TYR A 850 -59.80 2.79 -29.09
N ALA A 851 -60.64 2.00 -29.75
CA ALA A 851 -62.08 2.21 -29.78
C ALA A 851 -62.72 0.90 -29.26
N PRO A 852 -63.53 0.95 -28.19
CA PRO A 852 -64.22 -0.24 -27.71
C PRO A 852 -65.13 -0.79 -28.81
N ALA A 853 -65.19 -2.11 -28.94
CA ALA A 853 -66.19 -2.74 -29.80
C ALA A 853 -67.58 -2.26 -29.36
N SER A 854 -68.37 -1.73 -30.29
CA SER A 854 -69.71 -1.21 -30.01
C SER A 854 -70.53 -2.29 -29.29
N ALA A 855 -71.16 -1.93 -28.16
CA ALA A 855 -72.01 -2.82 -27.37
C ALA A 855 -73.35 -3.22 -28.05
N ASP A 856 -73.42 -3.10 -29.39
CA ASP A 856 -74.51 -3.62 -30.21
C ASP A 856 -73.95 -4.74 -31.11
N ALA A 857 -73.87 -5.94 -30.54
CA ALA A 857 -73.90 -7.21 -31.25
C ALA A 857 -74.48 -8.30 -30.33
#